data_AF-A0A815JB60-F1
#
_entry.id   AF-A0A815JB60-F1
#
_cell.length_a   1.000
_cell.length_b   1.000
_cell.length_c   1.000
_cell.angle_alpha   90.00
_cell.angle_beta   90.00
_cell.angle_gamma   90.00
#
_symmetry.space_group_name_H-M   'P 1'
#
loop_
_entity.id
_entity.type
_entity.pdbx_description
1 polymer ?
#
loop_
_entity_poly.entity_id
_entity_poly.type
_entity_poly.pdbx_seq_one_letter_code
_entity_poly.pdbx_strand_id
1 'polypeptide(L)'
;MVEGNKSWKKNIKHLFSNLHSALIQKLQKFDFDADSSINNSSSPGSAATSKKSEAILAPLNVPLAVSSQSPNFEGITLIWFDPRLNTTDDTKQTAKELREINNYVIFHSDQLECVDYIKSVRDEKIFLITSGKAASSILPETIQLKQIDSIFIFCFKIEKYQDLLQKYESVVGIYSNRSTLINAIKENVDLLQKQLNAFSFYNEHQEKATRDLSQESAEFIWFQLFKDVILRMSANNNAKEQLIQFCSQYYRGNQKEYKNIDQFESSYRPDKCIYWYTRETFLYKLVNKALRTEDMAQLYIFRFFIVDLSLHLAKLHEKNREKDKVVMLYRGLKLENEELNRLKQNEGNLISTNGFLSTSRSKQVALKFALKSAKRTNVVSTLYEIECNLNESKSIVFADITKYSEFAAEQEVLFDLGSTFKIQSIIEDKELKLFVVKLKASDDGEKMAKEYIESNRKVNEETSLDILFGKLLLQMGKYDQSINYFENLLNESNEKADIARIYNEVGCAYLCKGEFKEAHEYICRAYIMMIQAKPCRVKDSARPLTNMANIYLRKEMYNESLDFYFQALEIRENFYGKEHLDTAITLNNIGNAYYKMQDYLTSLMYYEKSFDIRRKQLPKTDMDIAASLNNIGLVYSKMNRVYEALDCYLQSLEIRKRILPSEHNDIVQSLMNIAHVLYEQNAIDDALNYFSKALQIQKIEFDLTDRDKLVDRLEKHFGPKLSHDASQNIVYAESCRYIPSDSSSQVSHWPEYAICIRNAEPVNNITYREYHEALNICPAPPRRRIQEFVYSLFDEFIKALHENNDDQKILNLWKQVLNNCNETFDDHSGNIQNLIWRLENDIIHTYNSFDESKEALHFYEKALSILESSTSPLVDIDNIRIVCLDRIATIHQRNDNFESALGYLIRGLNVMQRKEIIPRAIADKMRHIGLVHMTLGNYDLALTSFNNALTILQSDSIDPNDREIKLTLRRIDEAKEALESTTNA
;
A
#
# COMPACT_ATOMS: atom_id res chain seq x y z
N MET A 1 -34.14 -31.97 17.49
CA MET A 1 -33.21 -33.10 17.73
C MET A 1 -31.97 -32.60 18.46
N VAL A 2 -32.12 -32.12 19.70
CA VAL A 2 -31.08 -31.35 20.44
C VAL A 2 -30.51 -32.08 21.67
N GLU A 3 -30.99 -33.27 22.02
CA GLU A 3 -30.44 -33.98 23.18
C GLU A 3 -30.05 -35.41 22.82
N GLY A 4 -28.74 -35.69 22.84
CA GLY A 4 -28.25 -37.06 22.82
C GLY A 4 -27.03 -37.31 21.96
N ASN A 5 -25.90 -36.65 22.21
CA ASN A 5 -24.61 -37.26 21.83
C ASN A 5 -23.41 -36.78 22.66
N LYS A 6 -23.30 -37.27 23.90
CA LYS A 6 -22.08 -37.12 24.73
C LYS A 6 -20.85 -37.75 24.06
N SER A 7 -21.02 -38.70 23.14
CA SER A 7 -19.95 -39.31 22.33
C SER A 7 -19.40 -38.34 21.27
N TRP A 8 -20.27 -37.58 20.59
CA TRP A 8 -19.88 -36.61 19.57
C TRP A 8 -19.02 -35.47 20.14
N LYS A 9 -19.40 -34.88 21.30
CA LYS A 9 -18.56 -33.89 22.00
C LYS A 9 -17.19 -34.45 22.43
N LYS A 10 -17.12 -35.74 22.79
CA LYS A 10 -15.89 -36.39 23.25
C LYS A 10 -14.95 -36.70 22.08
N ASN A 11 -15.51 -37.15 20.95
CA ASN A 11 -14.77 -37.43 19.72
C ASN A 11 -14.22 -36.14 19.10
N ILE A 12 -15.02 -35.07 19.03
CA ILE A 12 -14.56 -33.73 18.60
C ILE A 12 -13.44 -33.24 19.52
N LYS A 13 -13.62 -33.27 20.85
CA LYS A 13 -12.58 -32.82 21.77
C LYS A 13 -11.26 -33.58 21.59
N HIS A 14 -11.32 -34.89 21.27
CA HIS A 14 -10.14 -35.71 21.05
C HIS A 14 -9.48 -35.47 19.68
N LEU A 15 -10.27 -35.28 18.61
CA LEU A 15 -9.80 -34.98 17.26
C LEU A 15 -9.14 -33.60 17.21
N PHE A 16 -9.82 -32.58 17.75
CA PHE A 16 -9.29 -31.22 17.86
C PHE A 16 -8.06 -31.15 18.78
N SER A 17 -8.03 -31.90 19.89
CA SER A 17 -6.84 -31.97 20.75
C SER A 17 -5.63 -32.59 20.04
N ASN A 18 -5.82 -33.54 19.12
CA ASN A 18 -4.73 -34.14 18.36
C ASN A 18 -4.26 -33.22 17.22
N LEU A 19 -5.20 -32.58 16.52
CA LEU A 19 -4.90 -31.66 15.43
C LEU A 19 -4.20 -30.39 15.94
N HIS A 20 -4.67 -29.86 17.07
CA HIS A 20 -4.06 -28.68 17.70
C HIS A 20 -2.73 -28.99 18.38
N SER A 21 -2.54 -30.19 18.96
CA SER A 21 -1.24 -30.56 19.53
C SER A 21 -0.18 -30.77 18.44
N ALA A 22 -0.54 -31.38 17.31
CA ALA A 22 0.31 -31.47 16.13
C ALA A 22 0.63 -30.08 15.56
N LEU A 23 -0.35 -29.17 15.51
CA LEU A 23 -0.13 -27.80 15.04
C LEU A 23 0.76 -26.99 15.99
N ILE A 24 0.56 -27.09 17.30
CA ILE A 24 1.44 -26.44 18.29
C ILE A 24 2.88 -26.94 18.12
N GLN A 25 3.08 -28.24 17.90
CA GLN A 25 4.40 -28.79 17.60
C GLN A 25 4.98 -28.31 16.26
N LYS A 26 4.13 -28.14 15.23
CA LYS A 26 4.52 -27.57 13.94
C LYS A 26 4.95 -26.11 14.12
N LEU A 27 4.15 -25.28 14.77
CA LEU A 27 4.42 -23.87 15.07
C LEU A 27 5.69 -23.68 15.93
N GLN A 28 5.96 -24.58 16.88
CA GLN A 28 7.18 -24.57 17.69
C GLN A 28 8.45 -24.96 16.92
N LYS A 29 8.33 -25.61 15.75
CA LYS A 29 9.46 -25.98 14.88
C LYS A 29 9.79 -24.92 13.83
N PHE A 30 8.90 -23.96 13.59
CA PHE A 30 9.05 -22.91 12.58
C PHE A 30 9.83 -21.67 13.06
N ASP A 31 10.69 -21.81 14.09
CA ASP A 31 11.74 -20.83 14.34
C ASP A 31 12.63 -20.77 13.09
N PHE A 32 12.66 -19.61 12.45
CA PHE A 32 13.31 -19.36 11.17
C PHE A 32 14.74 -19.91 11.12
N ASP A 33 15.06 -20.60 10.02
CA ASP A 33 16.41 -20.75 9.51
C ASP A 33 17.03 -19.35 9.40
N ALA A 34 17.86 -19.01 10.37
CA ALA A 34 18.86 -17.97 10.22
C ALA A 34 19.87 -18.45 9.18
N ASP A 35 20.20 -17.56 8.25
CA ASP A 35 21.29 -17.65 7.26
C ASP A 35 22.18 -18.89 7.38
N SER A 36 22.10 -19.74 6.36
CA SER A 36 23.07 -20.78 6.08
C SER A 36 24.42 -20.17 5.65
N SER A 37 25.12 -19.55 6.61
CA SER A 37 26.56 -19.35 6.59
C SER A 37 27.01 -18.96 7.99
N ILE A 38 27.52 -19.94 8.76
CA ILE A 38 28.73 -19.86 9.60
C ILE A 38 28.85 -21.16 10.44
N ASN A 39 29.82 -21.97 10.04
CA ASN A 39 30.66 -22.90 10.80
C ASN A 39 30.07 -23.99 11.72
N ASN A 40 30.30 -25.22 11.25
CA ASN A 40 30.53 -26.46 11.99
C ASN A 40 31.27 -26.29 13.33
N SER A 41 30.73 -26.89 14.40
CA SER A 41 31.48 -27.84 15.24
C SER A 41 30.56 -28.71 16.13
N SER A 42 30.87 -30.00 16.12
CA SER A 42 30.40 -31.15 16.92
C SER A 42 30.36 -30.90 18.45
N SER A 43 29.53 -31.49 19.32
CA SER A 43 29.08 -32.89 19.55
C SER A 43 28.03 -32.93 20.72
N PRO A 44 27.38 -34.08 21.06
CA PRO A 44 26.04 -34.14 21.66
C PRO A 44 25.98 -34.41 23.18
N GLY A 45 24.90 -34.01 23.86
CA GLY A 45 24.65 -34.43 25.25
C GLY A 45 23.41 -33.88 25.98
N SER A 46 22.35 -34.70 26.03
CA SER A 46 21.37 -34.87 27.14
C SER A 46 20.37 -33.75 27.55
N ALA A 47 19.09 -34.17 27.57
CA ALA A 47 18.03 -33.79 28.52
C ALA A 47 17.64 -32.30 28.65
N ALA A 48 16.85 -31.81 27.69
CA ALA A 48 16.13 -30.54 27.85
C ALA A 48 14.75 -30.56 27.14
N THR A 49 13.81 -31.39 27.61
CA THR A 49 12.45 -31.48 27.04
C THR A 49 11.34 -30.93 27.96
N SER A 50 11.65 -30.22 29.05
CA SER A 50 10.61 -29.64 29.93
C SER A 50 10.72 -28.16 30.28
N LYS A 51 11.70 -27.41 29.73
CA LYS A 51 11.87 -25.97 30.04
C LYS A 51 11.53 -25.00 28.90
N LYS A 52 11.23 -25.47 27.69
CA LYS A 52 10.90 -24.57 26.54
C LYS A 52 9.45 -24.10 26.48
N SER A 53 8.51 -24.76 27.17
CA SER A 53 7.09 -24.36 27.19
C SER A 53 6.80 -23.13 28.05
N GLU A 54 7.64 -22.82 29.04
CA GLU A 54 7.47 -21.64 29.91
C GLU A 54 8.04 -20.35 29.27
N ALA A 55 8.95 -20.45 28.30
CA ALA A 55 9.58 -19.29 27.66
C ALA A 55 8.63 -18.55 26.69
N ILE A 56 7.63 -19.23 26.12
CA ILE A 56 6.68 -18.64 25.15
C ILE A 56 5.61 -17.79 25.84
N LEU A 57 5.39 -17.98 27.14
CA LEU A 57 4.40 -17.26 27.96
C LEU A 57 4.98 -16.03 28.68
N ALA A 58 6.27 -15.73 28.52
CA ALA A 58 6.86 -14.52 29.06
C ALA A 58 6.47 -13.30 28.21
N PRO A 59 6.19 -12.13 28.82
CA PRO A 59 5.96 -10.90 28.07
C PRO A 59 7.17 -10.65 27.15
N LEU A 60 6.91 -10.39 25.87
CA LEU A 60 7.93 -9.84 24.97
C LEU A 60 8.29 -8.47 25.54
N ASN A 61 9.41 -8.38 26.25
CA ASN A 61 10.11 -7.11 26.41
C ASN A 61 10.68 -6.75 25.04
N VAL A 62 9.84 -6.17 24.17
CA VAL A 62 10.34 -5.40 23.05
C VAL A 62 11.03 -4.19 23.68
N PRO A 63 12.35 -4.03 23.54
CA PRO A 63 12.99 -2.80 23.98
C PRO A 63 12.34 -1.68 23.17
N LEU A 64 11.77 -0.68 23.84
CA LEU A 64 11.56 0.62 23.23
C LEU A 64 12.92 1.03 22.67
N ALA A 65 13.12 0.86 21.37
CA ALA A 65 14.28 1.33 20.66
C ALA A 65 14.20 2.85 20.68
N VAL A 66 14.70 3.44 21.76
CA VAL A 66 14.92 4.88 21.85
C VAL A 66 16.03 5.17 20.84
N SER A 67 15.64 5.59 19.64
CA SER A 67 16.56 6.19 18.68
C SER A 67 17.37 7.26 19.39
N SER A 68 18.68 7.27 19.15
CA SER A 68 19.67 8.11 19.84
C SER A 68 19.51 9.62 19.63
N GLN A 69 18.53 10.04 18.81
CA GLN A 69 18.02 11.41 18.77
C GLN A 69 16.62 11.38 19.40
N SER A 70 16.46 12.08 20.53
CA SER A 70 15.13 12.33 21.10
C SER A 70 14.27 13.03 20.04
N PRO A 71 13.11 12.48 19.63
CA PRO A 71 12.21 13.13 18.68
C PRO A 71 11.86 14.53 19.15
N ASN A 72 11.70 15.50 18.25
CA ASN A 72 11.15 16.78 18.64
C ASN A 72 9.67 16.60 18.96
N PHE A 73 9.31 16.69 20.23
CA PHE A 73 7.91 16.64 20.63
C PHE A 73 7.28 18.04 20.82
N GLU A 74 7.78 19.13 20.24
CA GLU A 74 7.14 20.47 20.29
C GLU A 74 6.32 20.79 19.02
N GLY A 75 6.57 20.09 17.89
CA GLY A 75 5.99 20.40 16.57
C GLY A 75 6.55 21.70 15.94
N ILE A 76 7.38 22.42 16.69
CA ILE A 76 8.15 23.58 16.26
C ILE A 76 9.61 23.31 16.63
N THR A 77 10.53 23.45 15.68
CA THR A 77 11.97 23.44 15.96
C THR A 77 12.50 24.86 15.88
N LEU A 78 13.11 25.34 16.97
CA LEU A 78 13.86 26.59 16.95
C LEU A 78 15.29 26.30 16.46
N ILE A 79 15.67 26.85 15.31
CA ILE A 79 17.04 26.75 14.81
C ILE A 79 17.71 28.11 14.97
N TRP A 80 18.86 28.15 15.65
CA TRP A 80 19.75 29.30 15.61
C TRP A 80 20.93 29.01 14.69
N PHE A 81 20.99 29.71 13.56
CA PHE A 81 22.11 29.69 12.65
C PHE A 81 22.98 30.94 12.81
N ASP A 82 24.22 30.75 13.28
CA ASP A 82 25.24 31.80 13.23
C ASP A 82 26.63 31.16 13.04
N PRO A 83 27.37 31.50 11.97
CA PRO A 83 28.74 31.03 11.77
C PRO A 83 29.72 31.33 12.92
N ARG A 84 29.34 32.19 13.89
CA ARG A 84 30.16 32.58 15.05
C ARG A 84 29.67 32.00 16.39
N LEU A 85 28.83 30.96 16.37
CA LEU A 85 28.36 30.28 17.58
C LEU A 85 29.53 29.88 18.51
N ASN A 86 29.33 29.96 19.83
CA ASN A 86 30.28 29.66 20.91
C ASN A 86 31.38 30.70 21.22
N THR A 87 31.39 31.87 20.58
CA THR A 87 32.45 32.89 20.81
C THR A 87 32.11 33.96 21.85
N THR A 88 30.87 34.05 22.35
CA THR A 88 30.41 35.14 23.25
C THR A 88 29.44 34.62 24.32
N ASP A 89 29.53 35.13 25.56
CA ASP A 89 28.62 34.76 26.67
C ASP A 89 27.13 35.01 26.34
N ASP A 90 26.85 35.99 25.48
CA ASP A 90 25.49 36.31 25.01
C ASP A 90 24.82 35.15 24.26
N THR A 91 25.57 34.34 23.51
CA THR A 91 24.99 33.18 22.80
C THR A 91 24.53 32.08 23.76
N LYS A 92 25.26 31.83 24.85
CA LYS A 92 24.87 30.86 25.89
C LYS A 92 23.66 31.34 26.69
N GLN A 93 23.63 32.63 27.03
CA GLN A 93 22.49 33.24 27.72
C GLN A 93 21.21 33.18 26.86
N THR A 94 21.32 33.54 25.58
CA THR A 94 20.19 33.51 24.64
C THR A 94 19.72 32.07 24.39
N ALA A 95 20.65 31.10 24.30
CA ALA A 95 20.31 29.69 24.20
C ALA A 95 19.49 29.20 25.40
N LYS A 96 19.84 29.63 26.62
CA LYS A 96 19.06 29.32 27.83
C LYS A 96 17.66 29.94 27.79
N GLU A 97 17.55 31.21 27.40
CA GLU A 97 16.26 31.91 27.27
C GLU A 97 15.37 31.27 26.19
N LEU A 98 15.94 30.79 25.08
CA LEU A 98 15.20 30.07 24.04
C LEU A 98 14.72 28.70 24.51
N ARG A 99 15.55 27.96 25.26
CA ARG A 99 15.17 26.67 25.85
C ARG A 99 14.04 26.78 26.88
N GLU A 100 13.85 27.95 27.48
CA GLU A 100 12.69 28.22 28.34
C GLU A 100 11.38 28.41 27.54
N ILE A 101 11.48 28.77 26.25
CA ILE A 101 10.32 28.95 25.35
C ILE A 101 9.90 27.61 24.75
N ASN A 102 10.89 26.91 24.19
CA ASN A 102 10.74 25.66 23.46
C ASN A 102 11.98 24.80 23.78
N ASN A 103 11.79 23.56 24.21
CA ASN A 103 12.88 22.71 24.67
C ASN A 103 13.77 22.20 23.52
N TYR A 104 13.25 22.22 22.29
CA TYR A 104 13.91 21.75 21.08
C TYR A 104 14.55 22.91 20.30
N VAL A 105 15.70 23.35 20.83
CA VAL A 105 16.54 24.40 20.22
C VAL A 105 17.83 23.80 19.67
N ILE A 106 18.01 23.92 18.36
CA ILE A 106 19.20 23.44 17.64
C ILE A 106 20.08 24.63 17.24
N PHE A 107 21.39 24.44 17.36
CA PHE A 107 22.39 25.45 17.02
C PHE A 107 23.26 24.92 15.89
N HIS A 108 23.30 25.61 14.76
CA HIS A 108 24.16 25.26 13.63
C HIS A 108 25.15 26.38 13.33
N SER A 109 26.44 26.04 13.31
CA SER A 109 27.51 26.95 12.86
C SER A 109 27.81 26.79 11.37
N ASP A 110 27.55 25.62 10.81
CA ASP A 110 27.77 25.32 9.39
C ASP A 110 26.46 25.48 8.58
N GLN A 111 26.57 26.08 7.40
CA GLN A 111 25.40 26.37 6.55
C GLN A 111 24.83 25.10 5.92
N LEU A 112 25.69 24.20 5.43
CA LEU A 112 25.26 22.97 4.75
C LEU A 112 24.56 22.05 5.76
N GLU A 113 25.14 21.86 6.94
CA GLU A 113 24.52 21.08 8.01
C GLU A 113 23.14 21.63 8.40
N CYS A 114 23.01 22.96 8.49
CA CYS A 114 21.74 23.60 8.81
C CYS A 114 20.69 23.32 7.73
N VAL A 115 21.05 23.46 6.45
CA VAL A 115 20.13 23.25 5.33
C VAL A 115 19.74 21.78 5.19
N ASP A 116 20.70 20.87 5.35
CA ASP A 116 20.44 19.43 5.29
C ASP A 116 19.54 18.97 6.43
N TYR A 117 19.73 19.52 7.64
CA TYR A 117 18.81 19.30 8.75
C TYR A 117 17.40 19.80 8.42
N ILE A 118 17.24 21.04 7.95
CA ILE A 118 15.93 21.60 7.57
C ILE A 118 15.22 20.73 6.52
N LYS A 119 15.95 20.18 5.55
CA LYS A 119 15.41 19.26 4.53
C LYS A 119 15.03 17.90 5.09
N SER A 120 15.74 17.43 6.12
CA SER A 120 15.46 16.14 6.77
C SER A 120 14.17 16.14 7.60
N VAL A 121 13.75 17.32 8.07
CA VAL A 121 12.52 17.50 8.84
C VAL A 121 11.31 17.34 7.92
N ARG A 122 10.36 16.48 8.32
CA ARG A 122 9.14 16.19 7.55
C ARG A 122 7.92 16.94 8.09
N ASP A 123 7.60 16.78 9.37
CA ASP A 123 6.29 17.16 9.92
C ASP A 123 6.34 18.34 10.91
N GLU A 124 7.48 19.04 11.01
CA GLU A 124 7.67 20.12 11.97
C GLU A 124 7.82 21.48 11.29
N LYS A 125 7.29 22.51 11.95
CA LYS A 125 7.49 23.90 11.53
C LYS A 125 8.81 24.43 12.10
N ILE A 126 9.64 25.01 11.25
CA ILE A 126 10.96 25.51 11.63
C ILE A 126 10.92 27.02 11.79
N PHE A 127 11.40 27.46 12.95
CA PHE A 127 11.61 28.87 13.27
C PHE A 127 13.11 29.14 13.19
N LEU A 128 13.53 29.79 12.12
CA LEU A 128 14.93 30.07 11.87
C LEU A 128 15.32 31.43 12.45
N ILE A 129 16.30 31.43 13.33
CA ILE A 129 16.92 32.62 13.91
C ILE A 129 18.29 32.77 13.26
N THR A 130 18.57 33.91 12.66
CA THR A 130 19.85 34.16 11.97
C THR A 130 20.36 35.57 12.21
N SER A 131 21.67 35.77 12.08
CA SER A 131 22.26 37.10 12.12
C SER A 131 22.09 37.83 10.78
N GLY A 132 22.02 39.17 10.80
CA GLY A 132 21.86 39.94 9.55
C GLY A 132 22.93 39.65 8.47
N LYS A 133 24.18 39.34 8.86
CA LYS A 133 25.24 38.97 7.91
C LYS A 133 25.05 37.57 7.33
N ALA A 134 24.55 36.63 8.13
CA ALA A 134 24.28 35.26 7.73
C ALA A 134 22.96 35.12 6.95
N ALA A 135 22.00 36.01 7.18
CA ALA A 135 20.72 36.03 6.46
C ALA A 135 20.90 36.10 4.94
N SER A 136 21.88 36.88 4.46
CA SER A 136 22.14 37.01 3.02
C SER A 136 22.60 35.72 2.34
N SER A 137 23.21 34.76 3.08
CA SER A 137 23.65 33.48 2.52
C SER A 137 22.63 32.36 2.70
N ILE A 138 21.98 32.27 3.88
CA ILE A 138 21.06 31.16 4.17
C ILE A 138 19.66 31.34 3.57
N LEU A 139 19.17 32.59 3.45
CA LEU A 139 17.79 32.84 3.00
C LEU A 139 17.50 32.29 1.59
N PRO A 140 18.36 32.51 0.56
CA PRO A 140 18.08 32.00 -0.79
C PRO A 140 17.90 30.48 -0.85
N GLU A 141 18.64 29.73 -0.02
CA GLU A 141 18.60 28.25 0.00
C GLU A 141 17.45 27.69 0.84
N THR A 142 16.97 28.45 1.82
CA THR A 142 16.01 27.97 2.82
C THR A 142 14.59 28.47 2.60
N ILE A 143 14.39 29.60 1.92
CA ILE A 143 13.08 30.26 1.77
C ILE A 143 12.05 29.45 0.99
N GLN A 144 12.49 28.58 0.08
CA GLN A 144 11.60 27.72 -0.72
C GLN A 144 11.21 26.43 0.02
N LEU A 145 11.81 26.15 1.19
CA LEU A 145 11.54 24.94 1.95
C LEU A 145 10.25 25.11 2.75
N LYS A 146 9.27 24.24 2.47
CA LYS A 146 7.94 24.25 3.12
C LYS A 146 8.00 24.08 4.65
N GLN A 147 9.10 23.52 5.15
CA GLN A 147 9.37 23.33 6.57
C GLN A 147 9.54 24.66 7.31
N ILE A 148 10.02 25.72 6.64
CA ILE A 148 10.26 27.01 7.30
C ILE A 148 8.97 27.80 7.40
N ASP A 149 8.57 28.04 8.64
CA ASP A 149 7.36 28.80 8.94
C ASP A 149 7.64 30.29 9.15
N SER A 150 8.72 30.57 9.90
CA SER A 150 9.00 31.91 10.43
C SER A 150 10.51 32.14 10.53
N ILE A 151 10.98 33.28 10.04
CA ILE A 151 12.39 33.69 10.12
C ILE A 151 12.52 34.97 10.94
N PHE A 152 13.46 34.95 11.90
CA PHE A 152 13.79 36.06 12.78
C PHE A 152 15.24 36.48 12.55
N ILE A 153 15.46 37.76 12.22
CA ILE A 153 16.79 38.29 11.97
C ILE A 153 17.24 39.11 13.17
N PHE A 154 18.37 38.74 13.78
CA PHE A 154 18.97 39.47 14.90
C PHE A 154 20.17 40.31 14.43
N CYS A 155 20.05 41.65 14.48
CA CYS A 155 21.09 42.57 14.03
C CYS A 155 20.98 43.97 14.62
N PHE A 156 22.12 44.61 14.92
CA PHE A 156 22.17 46.00 15.38
C PHE A 156 21.88 47.04 14.29
N LYS A 157 22.16 46.74 13.01
CA LYS A 157 21.97 47.65 11.87
C LYS A 157 20.72 47.31 11.08
N ILE A 158 19.54 47.63 11.63
CA ILE A 158 18.24 47.25 11.05
C ILE A 158 18.05 47.81 9.64
N GLU A 159 18.36 49.11 9.44
CA GLU A 159 18.16 49.84 8.18
C GLU A 159 18.78 49.15 6.97
N LYS A 160 19.94 48.50 7.15
CA LYS A 160 20.67 47.82 6.08
C LYS A 160 19.92 46.58 5.53
N TYR A 161 19.05 45.98 6.34
CA TYR A 161 18.41 44.70 6.02
C TYR A 161 16.90 44.83 5.87
N GLN A 162 16.37 46.05 5.90
CA GLN A 162 14.94 46.33 5.89
C GLN A 162 14.25 45.84 4.60
N ASP A 163 14.97 45.86 3.48
CA ASP A 163 14.50 45.33 2.19
C ASP A 163 14.14 43.84 2.26
N LEU A 164 14.75 43.07 3.17
CA LEU A 164 14.43 41.65 3.34
C LEU A 164 12.99 41.42 3.83
N LEU A 165 12.40 42.38 4.57
CA LEU A 165 11.02 42.29 5.04
C LEU A 165 10.00 42.42 3.90
N GLN A 166 10.34 43.20 2.86
CA GLN A 166 9.48 43.34 1.68
C GLN A 166 9.71 42.21 0.68
N LYS A 167 10.94 41.70 0.60
CA LYS A 167 11.33 40.66 -0.35
C LYS A 167 10.84 39.26 0.04
N TYR A 168 10.69 38.98 1.34
CA TYR A 168 10.46 37.64 1.86
C TYR A 168 9.34 37.61 2.90
N GLU A 169 8.20 37.01 2.55
CA GLU A 169 7.01 36.95 3.42
C GLU A 169 7.23 36.15 4.71
N SER A 170 8.13 35.16 4.71
CA SER A 170 8.45 34.35 5.89
C SER A 170 9.35 35.07 6.90
N VAL A 171 9.90 36.25 6.57
CA VAL A 171 10.67 37.06 7.53
C VAL A 171 9.71 37.86 8.42
N VAL A 172 9.53 37.37 9.65
CA VAL A 172 8.61 37.96 10.64
C VAL A 172 9.10 39.31 11.15
N GLY A 173 10.42 39.50 11.24
CA GLY A 173 10.98 40.75 11.74
C GLY A 173 12.49 40.78 11.86
N ILE A 174 13.02 42.00 11.96
CA ILE A 174 14.43 42.29 12.26
C ILE A 174 14.49 42.94 13.64
N TYR A 175 15.35 42.42 14.51
CA TYR A 175 15.40 42.76 15.92
C TYR A 175 16.81 43.18 16.32
N SER A 176 16.93 44.34 16.99
CA SER A 176 18.20 44.83 17.54
C SER A 176 18.36 44.53 19.03
N ASN A 177 17.26 44.18 19.73
CA ASN A 177 17.24 43.91 21.16
C ASN A 177 16.79 42.48 21.44
N ARG A 178 17.54 41.77 22.28
CA ARG A 178 17.25 40.38 22.68
C ARG A 178 15.85 40.22 23.27
N SER A 179 15.42 41.12 24.16
CA SER A 179 14.09 41.07 24.78
C SER A 179 12.97 41.13 23.74
N THR A 180 13.11 41.98 22.71
CA THR A 180 12.13 42.10 21.63
C THR A 180 12.11 40.90 20.70
N LEU A 181 13.28 40.30 20.44
CA LEU A 181 13.39 39.05 19.66
C LEU A 181 12.70 37.90 20.40
N ILE A 182 13.04 37.72 21.67
CA ILE A 182 12.48 36.65 22.51
C ILE A 182 10.96 36.81 22.64
N ASN A 183 10.45 38.02 22.86
CA ASN A 183 9.01 38.26 22.91
C ASN A 183 8.33 37.96 21.58
N ALA A 184 8.93 38.33 20.45
CA ALA A 184 8.37 38.01 19.14
C ALA A 184 8.36 36.50 18.87
N ILE A 185 9.42 35.77 19.24
CA ILE A 185 9.46 34.30 19.13
C ILE A 185 8.36 33.69 19.99
N LYS A 186 8.23 34.11 21.26
CA LYS A 186 7.15 33.66 22.16
C LYS A 186 5.77 33.89 21.54
N GLU A 187 5.51 35.09 21.03
CA GLU A 187 4.21 35.42 20.41
C GLU A 187 3.88 34.55 19.20
N ASN A 188 4.86 34.19 18.37
CA ASN A 188 4.64 33.33 17.20
C ASN A 188 4.51 31.85 17.58
N VAL A 189 5.28 31.38 18.56
CA VAL A 189 5.11 30.02 19.12
C VAL A 189 3.72 29.87 19.74
N ASP A 190 3.32 30.85 20.56
CA ASP A 190 1.97 30.93 21.13
C ASP A 190 0.89 30.92 20.06
N LEU A 191 1.09 31.67 18.96
CA LEU A 191 0.13 31.74 17.87
C LEU A 191 -0.10 30.36 17.24
N LEU A 192 0.98 29.63 16.92
CA LEU A 192 0.90 28.28 16.36
C LEU A 192 0.35 27.25 17.35
N GLN A 193 0.60 27.42 18.65
CA GLN A 193 0.05 26.55 19.70
C GLN A 193 -1.42 26.84 20.00
N LYS A 194 -1.90 28.07 19.74
CA LYS A 194 -3.28 28.53 19.98
C LYS A 194 -4.16 28.53 18.73
N GLN A 195 -3.58 28.37 17.54
CA GLN A 195 -4.30 27.98 16.33
C GLN A 195 -5.16 26.77 16.70
N LEU A 196 -6.45 26.86 16.36
CA LEU A 196 -7.45 25.86 16.75
C LEU A 196 -6.89 24.47 16.48
N ASN A 197 -6.82 23.65 17.53
CA ASN A 197 -6.56 22.22 17.43
C ASN A 197 -7.34 21.70 16.21
N ALA A 198 -6.62 21.17 15.22
CA ALA A 198 -7.07 20.98 13.84
C ALA A 198 -8.56 20.58 13.76
N PHE A 199 -9.31 21.16 12.84
CA PHE A 199 -10.66 20.68 12.60
C PHE A 199 -10.64 19.44 11.73
N SER A 200 -11.30 18.38 12.17
CA SER A 200 -11.74 17.32 11.26
C SER A 200 -13.05 17.76 10.61
N PHE A 201 -13.13 17.63 9.29
CA PHE A 201 -14.29 18.03 8.49
C PHE A 201 -15.10 16.81 8.10
N TYR A 202 -16.42 16.92 8.20
CA TYR A 202 -17.34 15.88 7.76
C TYR A 202 -17.71 16.08 6.29
N ASN A 203 -17.54 15.03 5.48
CA ASN A 203 -17.88 15.05 4.06
C ASN A 203 -19.18 14.28 3.77
N GLU A 204 -20.32 15.00 3.77
CA GLU A 204 -21.67 14.44 3.54
C GLU A 204 -21.80 13.65 2.23
N HIS A 205 -21.00 13.98 1.21
CA HIS A 205 -21.11 13.34 -0.10
C HIS A 205 -20.53 11.93 -0.15
N GLN A 206 -19.70 11.52 0.83
CA GLN A 206 -19.00 10.23 0.80
C GLN A 206 -19.70 9.09 1.57
N GLU A 207 -20.56 9.42 2.54
CA GLU A 207 -20.89 8.49 3.63
C GLU A 207 -22.11 7.58 3.45
N LYS A 208 -22.92 7.75 2.39
CA LYS A 208 -24.07 6.83 2.20
C LYS A 208 -23.69 5.39 1.86
N ALA A 209 -22.40 5.08 1.72
CA ALA A 209 -22.00 4.00 0.84
C ALA A 209 -21.10 2.90 1.39
N THR A 210 -20.50 3.05 2.56
CA THR A 210 -19.61 2.02 3.07
C THR A 210 -19.91 1.76 4.53
N ARG A 211 -20.11 0.48 4.87
CA ARG A 211 -19.96 -0.01 6.26
C ARG A 211 -18.52 0.19 6.79
N ASP A 212 -17.62 0.63 5.91
CA ASP A 212 -16.21 0.91 6.13
C ASP A 212 -16.05 2.44 6.10
N LEU A 213 -15.67 3.05 7.22
CA LEU A 213 -15.36 4.48 7.20
C LEU A 213 -14.14 4.66 6.33
N SER A 214 -14.31 5.31 5.18
CA SER A 214 -13.19 5.78 4.37
C SER A 214 -12.21 6.58 5.25
N GLN A 215 -10.93 6.59 4.89
CA GLN A 215 -9.88 7.33 5.61
C GLN A 215 -10.32 8.76 6.00
N GLU A 216 -11.09 9.43 5.14
CA GLU A 216 -11.55 10.81 5.35
C GLU A 216 -12.67 10.97 6.40
N SER A 217 -13.65 10.05 6.47
CA SER A 217 -14.73 10.11 7.48
C SER A 217 -14.27 9.59 8.84
N ALA A 218 -13.33 8.64 8.84
CA ALA A 218 -12.72 8.11 10.04
C ALA A 218 -12.04 9.22 10.85
N GLU A 219 -11.39 10.20 10.22
CA GLU A 219 -10.79 11.36 10.90
C GLU A 219 -11.81 12.21 11.66
N PHE A 220 -13.03 12.34 11.16
CA PHE A 220 -14.10 13.08 11.83
C PHE A 220 -14.62 12.37 13.08
N ILE A 221 -14.89 11.06 12.98
CA ILE A 221 -15.46 10.32 14.10
C ILE A 221 -14.40 9.84 15.10
N TRP A 222 -13.12 9.88 14.73
CA TRP A 222 -12.00 9.38 15.55
C TRP A 222 -12.04 9.95 16.97
N PHE A 223 -12.23 11.26 17.12
CA PHE A 223 -12.22 11.91 18.44
C PHE A 223 -13.43 11.53 19.30
N GLN A 224 -14.55 11.19 18.67
CA GLN A 224 -15.74 10.69 19.38
C GLN A 224 -15.46 9.31 19.98
N LEU A 225 -14.87 8.42 19.17
CA LEU A 225 -14.54 7.07 19.61
C LEU A 225 -13.37 7.06 20.61
N PHE A 226 -12.37 7.90 20.36
CA PHE A 226 -11.24 8.10 21.28
C PHE A 226 -11.74 8.54 22.65
N LYS A 227 -12.66 9.50 22.72
CA LYS A 227 -13.31 9.93 23.97
C LYS A 227 -13.95 8.76 24.70
N ASP A 228 -14.78 8.00 24.01
CA ASP A 228 -15.51 6.87 24.58
C ASP A 228 -14.59 5.77 25.12
N VAL A 229 -13.44 5.55 24.47
CA VAL A 229 -12.44 4.55 24.84
C VAL A 229 -11.58 5.06 25.99
N ILE A 230 -11.02 6.27 25.89
CA ILE A 230 -10.10 6.79 26.91
C ILE A 230 -10.79 6.96 28.26
N LEU A 231 -12.09 7.31 28.27
CA LEU A 231 -12.90 7.40 29.50
C LEU A 231 -13.14 6.03 30.18
N ARG A 232 -12.93 4.92 29.48
CA ARG A 232 -13.02 3.55 30.03
C ARG A 232 -11.67 2.97 30.44
N MET A 233 -10.58 3.58 29.98
CA MET A 233 -9.22 3.18 30.35
C MET A 233 -8.93 3.50 31.82
N SER A 234 -7.97 2.77 32.40
CA SER A 234 -7.65 2.91 33.81
C SER A 234 -6.80 4.15 34.10
N ALA A 235 -7.40 5.22 34.61
CA ALA A 235 -6.71 6.43 35.05
C ALA A 235 -6.11 6.27 36.47
N ASN A 236 -5.29 5.23 36.65
CA ASN A 236 -4.76 4.82 37.96
C ASN A 236 -3.43 5.54 38.29
N ASN A 237 -2.90 5.34 39.51
CA ASN A 237 -1.61 5.92 39.91
C ASN A 237 -0.44 5.54 38.97
N ASN A 238 -0.46 4.34 38.39
CA ASN A 238 0.53 3.93 37.38
C ASN A 238 0.50 4.85 36.14
N ALA A 239 -0.70 5.25 35.68
CA ALA A 239 -0.83 6.20 34.57
C ALA A 239 -0.29 7.58 34.94
N LYS A 240 -0.48 8.03 36.19
CA LYS A 240 0.13 9.27 36.71
C LYS A 240 1.66 9.18 36.73
N GLU A 241 2.23 8.06 37.17
CA GLU A 241 3.69 7.85 37.19
C GLU A 241 4.28 7.85 35.79
N GLN A 242 3.63 7.17 34.83
CA GLN A 242 4.03 7.19 33.41
C GLN A 242 4.02 8.61 32.84
N LEU A 243 2.99 9.40 33.14
CA LEU A 243 2.91 10.80 32.76
C LEU A 243 4.10 11.60 33.31
N ILE A 244 4.39 11.47 34.60
CA ILE A 244 5.45 12.23 35.27
C ILE A 244 6.83 11.83 34.72
N GLN A 245 7.08 10.54 34.54
CA GLN A 245 8.33 10.03 33.97
C GLN A 245 8.55 10.56 32.56
N PHE A 246 7.52 10.50 31.71
CA PHE A 246 7.57 11.04 30.35
C PHE A 246 7.88 12.54 30.36
N CYS A 247 7.13 13.34 31.13
CA CYS A 247 7.34 14.78 31.21
C CYS A 247 8.73 15.14 31.76
N SER A 248 9.22 14.40 32.75
CA SER A 248 10.55 14.61 33.35
C SER A 248 11.68 14.30 32.36
N GLN A 249 11.54 13.22 31.58
CA GLN A 249 12.49 12.88 30.53
C GLN A 249 12.45 13.91 29.39
N TYR A 250 11.24 14.34 29.02
CA TYR A 250 11.04 15.27 27.93
C TYR A 250 11.60 16.66 28.23
N TYR A 251 11.36 17.21 29.42
CA TYR A 251 11.85 18.52 29.85
C TYR A 251 13.25 18.49 30.49
N ARG A 252 14.06 17.47 30.19
CA ARG A 252 15.41 17.32 30.73
C ARG A 252 16.26 18.58 30.46
N GLY A 253 16.71 19.24 31.53
CA GLY A 253 17.47 20.49 31.47
C GLY A 253 16.66 21.80 31.56
N ASN A 254 15.33 21.75 31.53
CA ASN A 254 14.47 22.92 31.72
C ASN A 254 14.05 23.06 33.20
N GLN A 255 14.79 23.88 33.97
CA GLN A 255 14.57 24.03 35.42
C GLN A 255 13.19 24.58 35.79
N LYS A 256 12.54 25.36 34.91
CA LYS A 256 11.22 25.92 35.17
C LYS A 256 10.16 24.81 35.13
N GLU A 257 10.20 23.97 34.09
CA GLU A 257 9.23 22.89 33.96
C GLU A 257 9.46 21.76 34.96
N TYR A 258 10.71 21.45 35.36
CA TYR A 258 10.94 20.51 36.47
C TYR A 258 10.24 20.93 37.76
N LYS A 259 10.32 22.20 38.14
CA LYS A 259 9.61 22.70 39.32
C LYS A 259 8.09 22.55 39.18
N ASN A 260 7.56 22.77 37.99
CA ASN A 260 6.14 22.56 37.71
C ASN A 260 5.75 21.08 37.82
N ILE A 261 6.60 20.17 37.32
CA ILE A 261 6.39 18.71 37.39
C ILE A 261 6.44 18.24 38.85
N ASP A 262 7.44 18.65 39.63
CA ASP A 262 7.55 18.31 41.06
C ASP A 262 6.34 18.83 41.86
N GLN A 263 5.88 20.04 41.54
CA GLN A 263 4.67 20.62 42.12
C GLN A 263 3.43 19.81 41.72
N PHE A 264 3.31 19.39 40.46
CA PHE A 264 2.20 18.56 39.99
C PHE A 264 2.20 17.20 40.70
N GLU A 265 3.34 16.52 40.75
CA GLU A 265 3.48 15.22 41.38
C GLU A 265 3.00 15.23 42.85
N SER A 266 3.48 16.21 43.61
CA SER A 266 3.22 16.34 45.05
C SER A 266 1.84 16.91 45.40
N SER A 267 1.26 17.76 44.55
CA SER A 267 0.06 18.55 44.91
C SER A 267 -1.17 18.32 44.03
N TYR A 268 -1.07 17.53 42.96
CA TYR A 268 -2.19 17.28 42.05
C TYR A 268 -3.38 16.63 42.76
N ARG A 269 -4.57 17.13 42.44
CA ARG A 269 -5.86 16.56 42.86
C ARG A 269 -6.84 16.63 41.68
N PRO A 270 -7.75 15.65 41.53
CA PRO A 270 -8.72 15.64 40.42
C PRO A 270 -9.63 16.87 40.36
N ASP A 271 -9.89 17.55 41.48
CA ASP A 271 -10.69 18.79 41.52
C ASP A 271 -9.93 20.03 41.01
N LYS A 272 -8.61 19.92 40.80
CA LYS A 272 -7.75 20.99 40.27
C LYS A 272 -7.29 20.73 38.83
N CYS A 273 -7.85 19.74 38.13
CA CYS A 273 -7.47 19.43 36.75
C CYS A 273 -7.59 20.63 35.80
N ILE A 274 -8.70 21.40 35.90
CA ILE A 274 -8.94 22.60 35.08
C ILE A 274 -7.91 23.70 35.38
N TYR A 275 -7.56 23.90 36.65
CA TYR A 275 -6.51 24.85 37.03
C TYR A 275 -5.18 24.47 36.36
N TRP A 276 -4.80 23.20 36.40
CA TRP A 276 -3.57 22.71 35.76
C TRP A 276 -3.62 22.77 34.23
N TYR A 277 -4.79 22.54 33.63
CA TYR A 277 -4.95 22.63 32.18
C TYR A 277 -4.86 24.07 31.68
N THR A 278 -5.46 25.02 32.39
CA THR A 278 -5.45 26.44 32.00
C THR A 278 -4.13 27.15 32.33
N ARG A 279 -3.26 26.50 33.11
CA ARG A 279 -1.94 27.02 33.47
C ARG A 279 -0.97 26.91 32.29
N GLU A 280 -0.21 27.96 32.01
CA GLU A 280 0.82 27.95 30.96
C GLU A 280 2.06 27.12 31.39
N THR A 281 1.89 25.79 31.39
CA THR A 281 2.85 24.78 31.88
C THR A 281 2.97 23.62 30.90
N PHE A 282 3.85 22.66 31.20
CA PHE A 282 4.04 21.44 30.44
C PHE A 282 2.75 20.70 30.06
N LEU A 283 1.74 20.63 30.93
CA LEU A 283 0.51 19.87 30.68
C LEU A 283 -0.30 20.44 29.52
N TYR A 284 -0.59 21.74 29.54
CA TYR A 284 -1.34 22.39 28.47
C TYR A 284 -0.64 22.18 27.12
N LYS A 285 0.68 22.38 27.08
CA LYS A 285 1.49 22.25 25.86
C LYS A 285 1.48 20.82 25.30
N LEU A 286 1.80 19.84 26.15
CA LEU A 286 1.93 18.45 25.73
C LEU A 286 0.58 17.80 25.41
N VAL A 287 -0.46 18.04 26.21
CA VAL A 287 -1.79 17.47 25.97
C VAL A 287 -2.40 18.01 24.68
N ASN A 288 -2.41 19.34 24.49
CA ASN A 288 -2.97 19.91 23.26
C ASN A 288 -2.15 19.53 22.04
N LYS A 289 -0.83 19.38 22.17
CA LYS A 289 -0.03 18.84 21.08
C LYS A 289 -0.41 17.41 20.74
N ALA A 290 -0.44 16.51 21.72
CA ALA A 290 -0.75 15.10 21.48
C ALA A 290 -2.12 14.94 20.83
N LEU A 291 -3.09 15.77 21.23
CA LEU A 291 -4.41 15.89 20.61
C LEU A 291 -4.31 16.39 19.15
N ARG A 292 -3.59 17.49 18.90
CA ARG A 292 -3.41 18.06 17.55
C ARG A 292 -2.67 17.14 16.58
N THR A 293 -1.66 16.41 17.05
CA THR A 293 -0.85 15.50 16.23
C THR A 293 -1.39 14.07 16.22
N GLU A 294 -2.49 13.81 16.94
CA GLU A 294 -3.09 12.49 17.09
C GLU A 294 -2.05 11.43 17.51
N ASP A 295 -1.12 11.82 18.39
CA ASP A 295 -0.06 10.92 18.88
C ASP A 295 -0.64 9.99 19.94
N MET A 296 -1.05 8.80 19.50
CA MET A 296 -1.69 7.80 20.36
C MET A 296 -0.83 7.34 21.54
N ALA A 297 0.50 7.28 21.38
CA ALA A 297 1.38 6.89 22.48
C ALA A 297 1.38 7.96 23.57
N GLN A 298 1.48 9.23 23.18
CA GLN A 298 1.38 10.35 24.12
C GLN A 298 0.00 10.50 24.73
N LEU A 299 -1.06 10.39 23.93
CA LEU A 299 -2.44 10.46 24.42
C LEU A 299 -2.73 9.36 25.44
N TYR A 300 -2.21 8.16 25.21
CA TYR A 300 -2.27 7.09 26.18
C TYR A 300 -1.50 7.44 27.46
N ILE A 301 -0.26 7.95 27.37
CA ILE A 301 0.50 8.41 28.55
C ILE A 301 -0.28 9.50 29.32
N PHE A 302 -0.94 10.42 28.62
CA PHE A 302 -1.70 11.52 29.21
C PHE A 302 -3.13 11.15 29.65
N ARG A 303 -3.56 9.90 29.47
CA ARG A 303 -4.93 9.44 29.80
C ARG A 303 -5.36 9.77 31.22
N PHE A 304 -4.44 9.67 32.18
CA PHE A 304 -4.71 10.03 33.58
C PHE A 304 -5.33 11.42 33.70
N PHE A 305 -4.72 12.41 33.05
CA PHE A 305 -5.14 13.80 33.12
C PHE A 305 -6.34 14.10 32.19
N ILE A 306 -6.35 13.52 30.98
CA ILE A 306 -7.44 13.71 30.01
C ILE A 306 -8.77 13.21 30.56
N VAL A 307 -8.76 12.04 31.23
CA VAL A 307 -9.95 11.45 31.86
C VAL A 307 -10.46 12.35 33.00
N ASP A 308 -9.58 12.76 33.91
CA ASP A 308 -9.94 13.66 35.01
C ASP A 308 -10.55 14.97 34.50
N LEU A 309 -9.94 15.58 33.48
CA LEU A 309 -10.41 16.83 32.89
C LEU A 309 -11.81 16.68 32.28
N SER A 310 -12.01 15.66 31.45
CA SER A 310 -13.28 15.38 30.77
C SER A 310 -14.40 15.07 31.78
N LEU A 311 -14.12 14.23 32.79
CA LEU A 311 -15.09 13.91 33.85
C LEU A 311 -15.45 15.13 34.70
N HIS A 312 -14.50 16.01 35.00
CA HIS A 312 -14.77 17.22 35.76
C HIS A 312 -15.59 18.24 34.95
N LEU A 313 -15.29 18.40 33.65
CA LEU A 313 -16.09 19.22 32.74
C LEU A 313 -17.53 18.71 32.64
N ALA A 314 -17.74 17.40 32.50
CA ALA A 314 -19.08 16.80 32.49
C ALA A 314 -19.86 17.11 33.79
N LYS A 315 -19.22 16.97 34.96
CA LYS A 315 -19.85 17.32 36.25
C LYS A 315 -20.22 18.79 36.36
N LEU A 316 -19.40 19.70 35.83
CA LEU A 316 -19.71 21.14 35.83
C LEU A 316 -20.80 21.48 34.81
N HIS A 317 -20.79 20.83 33.65
CA HIS A 317 -21.82 20.99 32.63
C HIS A 317 -23.21 20.64 33.19
N GLU A 318 -23.35 19.48 33.85
CA GLU A 318 -24.62 19.06 34.47
C GLU A 318 -25.14 20.08 35.50
N LYS A 319 -24.25 20.63 36.34
CA LYS A 319 -24.61 21.66 37.33
C LYS A 319 -25.08 22.97 36.71
N ASN A 320 -24.61 23.30 35.52
CA ASN A 320 -24.91 24.57 34.85
C ASN A 320 -26.11 24.47 33.88
N ARG A 321 -26.57 23.26 33.56
CA ARG A 321 -27.61 22.99 32.55
C ARG A 321 -28.97 23.64 32.85
N GLU A 322 -29.26 23.96 34.12
CA GLU A 322 -30.55 24.52 34.53
C GLU A 322 -30.71 26.03 34.28
N LYS A 323 -29.64 26.77 33.95
CA LYS A 323 -29.65 28.25 33.97
C LYS A 323 -29.91 28.93 32.62
N ASP A 324 -29.33 28.42 31.54
CA ASP A 324 -29.39 29.06 30.21
C ASP A 324 -29.95 28.08 29.18
N LYS A 325 -30.95 28.48 28.37
CA LYS A 325 -31.50 27.61 27.30
C LYS A 325 -30.69 27.68 26.01
N VAL A 326 -30.19 28.86 25.67
CA VAL A 326 -29.32 29.12 24.52
C VAL A 326 -28.18 29.99 25.00
N VAL A 327 -26.95 29.59 24.71
CA VAL A 327 -25.72 30.30 25.11
C VAL A 327 -24.94 30.65 23.86
N MET A 328 -24.56 31.92 23.73
CA MET A 328 -23.60 32.37 22.71
C MET A 328 -22.21 32.42 23.31
N LEU A 329 -21.26 31.76 22.65
CA LEU A 329 -19.86 31.70 23.05
C LEU A 329 -18.98 32.25 21.94
N TYR A 330 -17.86 32.86 22.32
CA TYR A 330 -16.99 33.59 21.42
C TYR A 330 -15.55 33.11 21.55
N ARG A 331 -14.86 32.95 20.42
CA ARG A 331 -13.41 32.70 20.40
C ARG A 331 -12.77 33.56 19.33
N GLY A 332 -11.75 34.31 19.69
CA GLY A 332 -10.99 35.12 18.73
C GLY A 332 -9.58 34.59 18.58
N LEU A 333 -9.13 34.45 17.34
CA LEU A 333 -7.76 34.04 17.00
C LEU A 333 -7.42 34.44 15.58
N LYS A 334 -6.17 34.20 15.17
CA LYS A 334 -5.78 34.34 13.78
C LYS A 334 -5.61 32.99 13.10
N LEU A 335 -6.14 32.89 11.90
CA LEU A 335 -6.07 31.69 11.06
C LEU A 335 -5.18 31.96 9.86
N GLU A 336 -4.55 30.91 9.36
CA GLU A 336 -3.88 30.98 8.05
C GLU A 336 -4.94 31.07 6.93
N ASN A 337 -4.56 31.72 5.82
CA ASN A 337 -5.46 31.87 4.67
C ASN A 337 -5.95 30.51 4.14
N GLU A 338 -5.10 29.49 4.17
CA GLU A 338 -5.45 28.12 3.75
C GLU A 338 -6.55 27.51 4.63
N GLU A 339 -6.44 27.64 5.95
CA GLU A 339 -7.46 27.16 6.89
C GLU A 339 -8.79 27.89 6.73
N LEU A 340 -8.77 29.22 6.52
CA LEU A 340 -9.98 29.98 6.23
C LEU A 340 -10.65 29.49 4.94
N ASN A 341 -9.86 29.21 3.89
CA ASN A 341 -10.39 28.69 2.64
C ASN A 341 -11.02 27.31 2.82
N ARG A 342 -10.41 26.43 3.62
CA ARG A 342 -10.99 25.12 3.98
C ARG A 342 -12.32 25.28 4.72
N LEU A 343 -12.42 26.23 5.65
CA LEU A 343 -13.68 26.53 6.34
C LEU A 343 -14.76 27.02 5.37
N LYS A 344 -14.40 27.91 4.42
CA LYS A 344 -15.33 28.40 3.39
C LYS A 344 -15.82 27.29 2.46
N GLN A 345 -14.95 26.37 2.07
CA GLN A 345 -15.31 25.21 1.24
C GLN A 345 -16.29 24.26 1.94
N ASN A 346 -16.30 24.24 3.27
CA ASN A 346 -17.13 23.38 4.09
C ASN A 346 -18.28 24.13 4.78
N GLU A 347 -18.64 25.31 4.29
CA GLU A 347 -19.82 26.02 4.78
C GLU A 347 -21.08 25.15 4.60
N GLY A 348 -21.85 24.97 5.67
CA GLY A 348 -22.99 24.05 5.71
C GLY A 348 -22.66 22.65 6.24
N ASN A 349 -21.39 22.24 6.29
CA ASN A 349 -20.98 20.91 6.77
C ASN A 349 -20.70 20.90 8.29
N LEU A 350 -20.52 19.69 8.83
CA LEU A 350 -20.09 19.48 10.22
C LEU A 350 -18.55 19.54 10.34
N ILE A 351 -18.08 20.04 11.47
CA ILE A 351 -16.69 20.04 11.90
C ILE A 351 -16.60 19.51 13.34
N SER A 352 -15.53 18.79 13.64
CA SER A 352 -15.23 18.29 14.98
C SER A 352 -13.92 18.90 15.46
N THR A 353 -13.82 19.23 16.74
CA THR A 353 -12.57 19.69 17.32
C THR A 353 -11.68 18.51 17.70
N ASN A 354 -10.42 18.56 17.26
CA ASN A 354 -9.43 17.53 17.58
C ASN A 354 -8.87 17.65 19.01
N GLY A 355 -9.60 18.31 19.92
CA GLY A 355 -9.20 18.52 21.31
C GLY A 355 -10.19 19.39 22.07
N PHE A 356 -9.80 19.78 23.29
CA PHE A 356 -10.57 20.74 24.10
C PHE A 356 -10.57 22.12 23.43
N LEU A 357 -11.71 22.81 23.47
CA LEU A 357 -11.88 24.10 22.84
C LEU A 357 -12.21 25.18 23.89
N SER A 358 -11.24 26.05 24.17
CA SER A 358 -11.43 27.21 25.06
C SER A 358 -12.16 28.34 24.34
N THR A 359 -13.16 28.93 25.00
CA THR A 359 -14.01 30.01 24.48
C THR A 359 -14.32 30.99 25.60
N SER A 360 -14.99 32.10 25.30
CA SER A 360 -15.39 33.11 26.29
C SER A 360 -16.86 33.47 26.13
N ARG A 361 -17.54 33.78 27.25
CA ARG A 361 -18.86 34.42 27.21
C ARG A 361 -18.80 35.88 26.74
N SER A 362 -17.62 36.50 26.76
CA SER A 362 -17.46 37.91 26.39
C SER A 362 -16.92 38.06 24.97
N LYS A 363 -17.76 38.58 24.06
CA LYS A 363 -17.34 38.97 22.70
C LYS A 363 -16.19 39.97 22.71
N GLN A 364 -16.12 40.87 23.70
CA GLN A 364 -15.03 41.84 23.83
C GLN A 364 -13.70 41.18 24.15
N VAL A 365 -13.70 40.15 25.01
CA VAL A 365 -12.50 39.38 25.33
C VAL A 365 -12.02 38.63 24.08
N ALA A 366 -12.92 37.94 23.38
CA ALA A 366 -12.60 37.28 22.12
C ALA A 366 -12.04 38.24 21.06
N LEU A 367 -12.64 39.42 20.88
CA LEU A 367 -12.13 40.43 19.95
C LEU A 367 -10.71 40.90 20.27
N LYS A 368 -10.36 41.05 21.56
CA LYS A 368 -8.98 41.38 21.96
C LYS A 368 -7.98 40.33 21.50
N PHE A 369 -8.35 39.04 21.55
CA PHE A 369 -7.51 37.97 21.05
C PHE A 369 -7.42 37.94 19.52
N ALA A 370 -8.55 38.12 18.81
CA ALA A 370 -8.57 38.15 17.34
C ALA A 370 -7.76 39.33 16.76
N LEU A 371 -7.86 40.50 17.40
CA LEU A 371 -7.24 41.75 16.92
C LEU A 371 -5.83 41.98 17.46
N LYS A 372 -5.27 41.06 18.26
CA LYS A 372 -3.88 41.15 18.74
C LYS A 372 -2.94 41.26 17.53
N SER A 373 -1.96 42.17 17.55
CA SER A 373 -1.08 42.36 16.38
C SER A 373 -0.30 41.08 16.10
N ALA A 374 -0.26 40.64 14.85
CA ALA A 374 0.66 39.61 14.38
C ALA A 374 1.41 40.22 13.21
N LYS A 375 2.73 40.05 13.17
CA LYS A 375 3.57 40.58 12.09
C LYS A 375 3.50 39.73 10.81
N ARG A 376 2.90 38.53 10.88
CA ARG A 376 2.71 37.62 9.74
C ARG A 376 1.66 38.19 8.78
N THR A 377 1.94 38.17 7.48
CA THR A 377 1.06 38.67 6.40
C THR A 377 0.06 37.63 5.91
N ASN A 378 0.35 36.34 6.10
CA ASN A 378 -0.46 35.20 5.65
C ASN A 378 -1.56 34.77 6.64
N VAL A 379 -1.75 35.50 7.74
CA VAL A 379 -2.77 35.21 8.75
C VAL A 379 -3.83 36.30 8.81
N VAL A 380 -5.08 35.89 9.00
CA VAL A 380 -6.24 36.77 9.09
C VAL A 380 -6.86 36.71 10.48
N SER A 381 -7.38 37.84 10.94
CA SER A 381 -8.14 37.89 12.20
C SER A 381 -9.50 37.24 12.02
N THR A 382 -9.86 36.34 12.94
CA THR A 382 -11.12 35.61 12.91
C THR A 382 -11.82 35.61 14.27
N LEU A 383 -13.15 35.74 14.23
CA LEU A 383 -14.02 35.64 15.39
C LEU A 383 -15.02 34.51 15.17
N TYR A 384 -14.97 33.51 16.04
CA TYR A 384 -15.95 32.44 16.09
C TYR A 384 -17.12 32.85 16.98
N GLU A 385 -18.33 32.78 16.45
CA GLU A 385 -19.58 32.92 17.20
C GLU A 385 -20.25 31.56 17.24
N ILE A 386 -20.31 30.95 18.43
CA ILE A 386 -20.79 29.59 18.63
C ILE A 386 -22.13 29.64 19.36
N GLU A 387 -23.18 29.19 18.67
CA GLU A 387 -24.51 29.03 19.23
C GLU A 387 -24.65 27.63 19.87
N CYS A 388 -24.89 27.60 21.17
CA CYS A 388 -25.14 26.37 21.93
C CYS A 388 -26.59 26.35 22.44
N ASN A 389 -27.42 25.50 21.84
CA ASN A 389 -28.80 25.28 22.30
C ASN A 389 -28.86 23.98 23.13
N LEU A 390 -29.01 24.11 24.44
CA LEU A 390 -28.98 22.98 25.39
C LEU A 390 -30.25 22.10 25.34
N ASN A 391 -31.31 22.55 24.66
CA ASN A 391 -32.51 21.74 24.43
C ASN A 391 -32.35 20.82 23.20
N GLU A 392 -31.68 21.31 22.16
CA GLU A 392 -31.45 20.60 20.90
C GLU A 392 -30.22 19.70 20.97
N SER A 393 -29.13 20.19 21.57
CA SER A 393 -27.84 19.51 21.63
C SER A 393 -27.54 19.08 23.06
N LYS A 394 -27.77 17.80 23.35
CA LYS A 394 -27.68 17.22 24.70
C LYS A 394 -26.37 16.50 24.98
N SER A 395 -25.61 16.12 23.94
CA SER A 395 -24.35 15.38 24.12
C SER A 395 -23.13 16.27 24.31
N ILE A 396 -23.17 17.50 23.82
CA ILE A 396 -22.00 18.39 23.85
C ILE A 396 -21.76 18.86 25.27
N VAL A 397 -20.61 18.46 25.80
CA VAL A 397 -20.15 18.85 27.13
C VAL A 397 -19.32 20.12 27.04
N PHE A 398 -19.75 21.15 27.74
CA PHE A 398 -18.98 22.37 27.95
C PHE A 398 -19.30 22.99 29.30
N ALA A 399 -18.35 23.66 29.93
CA ALA A 399 -18.55 24.26 31.24
C ALA A 399 -17.93 25.66 31.34
N ASP A 400 -18.61 26.54 32.07
CA ASP A 400 -18.00 27.78 32.55
C ASP A 400 -16.95 27.44 33.60
N ILE A 401 -15.70 27.70 33.26
CA ILE A 401 -14.53 27.38 34.07
C ILE A 401 -13.90 28.62 34.71
N THR A 402 -14.54 29.79 34.64
CA THR A 402 -14.02 31.07 35.14
C THR A 402 -13.56 31.00 36.60
N LYS A 403 -14.23 30.20 37.44
CA LYS A 403 -13.88 30.04 38.87
C LYS A 403 -12.74 29.05 39.13
N TYR A 404 -12.39 28.26 38.12
CA TYR A 404 -11.45 27.14 38.21
C TYR A 404 -10.20 27.38 37.36
N SER A 405 -10.25 28.30 36.39
CA SER A 405 -9.12 28.66 35.54
C SER A 405 -8.13 29.58 36.27
N GLU A 406 -6.86 29.56 35.83
CA GLU A 406 -5.86 30.56 36.26
C GLU A 406 -6.25 31.98 35.83
N PHE A 407 -7.00 32.10 34.72
CA PHE A 407 -7.41 33.36 34.12
C PHE A 407 -8.88 33.70 34.38
N ALA A 408 -9.24 33.90 35.65
CA ALA A 408 -10.62 34.21 36.06
C ALA A 408 -11.22 35.48 35.42
N ALA A 409 -10.41 36.36 34.82
CA ALA A 409 -10.87 37.56 34.13
C ALA A 409 -11.42 37.30 32.72
N GLU A 410 -11.16 36.13 32.13
CA GLU A 410 -11.45 35.85 30.71
C GLU A 410 -12.87 35.31 30.47
N GLN A 411 -13.66 35.07 31.52
CA GLN A 411 -14.98 34.44 31.46
C GLN A 411 -14.96 33.16 30.63
N GLU A 412 -13.96 32.32 30.90
CA GLU A 412 -13.58 31.19 30.08
C GLU A 412 -14.62 30.06 30.18
N VAL A 413 -14.99 29.54 29.02
CA VAL A 413 -15.86 28.37 28.83
C VAL A 413 -15.09 27.35 28.03
N LEU A 414 -14.94 26.15 28.58
CA LEU A 414 -14.18 25.07 27.96
C LEU A 414 -15.12 23.99 27.45
N PHE A 415 -15.03 23.69 26.17
CA PHE A 415 -15.64 22.53 25.53
C PHE A 415 -14.76 21.30 25.71
N ASP A 416 -15.42 20.17 25.90
CA ASP A 416 -14.80 18.87 25.96
C ASP A 416 -14.28 18.42 24.59
N LEU A 417 -13.40 17.41 24.59
CA LEU A 417 -12.83 16.84 23.36
C LEU A 417 -13.90 16.19 22.48
N GLY A 418 -13.71 16.27 21.15
CA GLY A 418 -14.69 15.80 20.17
C GLY A 418 -15.97 16.64 20.14
N SER A 419 -15.91 17.94 20.46
CA SER A 419 -17.10 18.78 20.31
C SER A 419 -17.40 19.02 18.83
N THR A 420 -18.64 18.78 18.41
CA THR A 420 -19.06 18.89 17.00
C THR A 420 -19.89 20.14 16.75
N PHE A 421 -19.63 20.81 15.64
CA PHE A 421 -20.28 22.05 15.23
C PHE A 421 -20.67 22.02 13.76
N LYS A 422 -21.80 22.64 13.41
CA LYS A 422 -22.19 22.93 12.03
C LYS A 422 -21.72 24.33 11.64
N ILE A 423 -21.02 24.46 10.51
CA ILE A 423 -20.65 25.77 9.96
C ILE A 423 -21.90 26.40 9.34
N GLN A 424 -22.43 27.47 9.93
CA GLN A 424 -23.62 28.14 9.43
C GLN A 424 -23.31 29.13 8.31
N SER A 425 -22.30 29.99 8.52
CA SER A 425 -21.90 31.00 7.56
C SER A 425 -20.56 31.63 7.91
N ILE A 426 -19.81 32.10 6.92
CA ILE A 426 -18.58 32.87 7.14
C ILE A 426 -18.73 34.26 6.53
N ILE A 427 -18.64 35.31 7.35
CA ILE A 427 -18.93 36.70 6.97
C ILE A 427 -17.67 37.55 7.15
N GLU A 428 -17.33 38.37 6.17
CA GLU A 428 -16.25 39.36 6.32
C GLU A 428 -16.78 40.65 6.95
N ASP A 429 -16.22 41.04 8.10
CA ASP A 429 -16.43 42.34 8.73
C ASP A 429 -15.36 43.32 8.24
N LYS A 430 -15.76 44.16 7.28
CA LYS A 430 -14.86 45.15 6.65
C LYS A 430 -14.45 46.28 7.60
N GLU A 431 -15.25 46.59 8.61
CA GLU A 431 -14.94 47.67 9.57
C GLU A 431 -13.84 47.23 10.54
N LEU A 432 -13.99 46.03 11.09
CA LEU A 432 -13.03 45.45 12.03
C LEU A 432 -11.89 44.69 11.34
N LYS A 433 -11.95 44.52 10.01
CA LYS A 433 -10.99 43.77 9.19
C LYS A 433 -10.79 42.34 9.71
N LEU A 434 -11.89 41.64 9.96
CA LEU A 434 -11.87 40.26 10.46
C LEU A 434 -12.96 39.41 9.79
N PHE A 435 -12.81 38.08 9.83
CA PHE A 435 -13.85 37.15 9.41
C PHE A 435 -14.62 36.62 10.62
N VAL A 436 -15.94 36.67 10.57
CA VAL A 436 -16.85 36.07 11.55
C VAL A 436 -17.28 34.69 11.07
N VAL A 437 -16.89 33.65 11.80
CA VAL A 437 -17.27 32.26 11.54
C VAL A 437 -18.41 31.90 12.49
N LYS A 438 -19.62 31.68 11.95
CA LYS A 438 -20.79 31.30 12.75
C LYS A 438 -20.91 29.79 12.81
N LEU A 439 -20.93 29.26 14.03
CA LEU A 439 -21.02 27.84 14.31
C LEU A 439 -22.27 27.55 15.15
N LYS A 440 -22.90 26.39 14.91
CA LYS A 440 -23.95 25.86 15.78
C LYS A 440 -23.54 24.50 16.33
N ALA A 441 -23.59 24.34 17.65
CA ALA A 441 -23.23 23.09 18.32
C ALA A 441 -24.21 21.96 17.91
N SER A 442 -23.72 20.80 17.47
CA SER A 442 -24.54 19.65 17.01
C SER A 442 -24.19 18.32 17.70
N ASP A 443 -25.21 17.51 18.01
CA ASP A 443 -25.06 16.15 18.56
C ASP A 443 -24.70 15.09 17.51
N ASP A 444 -24.67 15.47 16.22
CA ASP A 444 -24.58 14.51 15.12
C ASP A 444 -23.28 13.69 15.13
N GLY A 445 -22.17 14.24 15.62
CA GLY A 445 -20.92 13.49 15.77
C GLY A 445 -21.04 12.29 16.71
N GLU A 446 -21.70 12.44 17.86
CA GLU A 446 -21.93 11.31 18.79
C GLU A 446 -22.90 10.28 18.19
N LYS A 447 -23.93 10.73 17.46
CA LYS A 447 -24.87 9.82 16.79
C LYS A 447 -24.15 8.96 15.75
N MET A 448 -23.32 9.58 14.91
CA MET A 448 -22.51 8.88 13.92
C MET A 448 -21.56 7.86 14.55
N ALA A 449 -20.87 8.24 15.63
CA ALA A 449 -20.00 7.32 16.36
C ALA A 449 -20.78 6.13 16.95
N LYS A 450 -21.99 6.35 17.49
CA LYS A 450 -22.87 5.28 17.97
C LYS A 450 -23.33 4.35 16.85
N GLU A 451 -23.77 4.89 15.72
CA GLU A 451 -24.16 4.11 14.55
C GLU A 451 -22.99 3.25 14.03
N TYR A 452 -21.78 3.81 14.03
CA TYR A 452 -20.57 3.07 13.70
C TYR A 452 -20.28 1.92 14.70
N ILE A 453 -20.39 2.18 16.00
CA ILE A 453 -20.23 1.14 17.03
C ILE A 453 -21.28 0.03 16.87
N GLU A 454 -22.54 0.41 16.65
CA GLU A 454 -23.66 -0.54 16.53
C GLU A 454 -23.56 -1.38 15.26
N SER A 455 -23.20 -0.79 14.13
CA SER A 455 -22.97 -1.51 12.88
C SER A 455 -21.84 -2.53 13.01
N ASN A 456 -20.72 -2.15 13.64
CA ASN A 456 -19.59 -3.07 13.89
C ASN A 456 -19.90 -4.18 14.90
N ARG A 457 -20.72 -3.89 15.93
CA ARG A 457 -21.16 -4.90 16.92
C ARG A 457 -22.08 -5.95 16.31
N LYS A 458 -22.94 -5.58 15.36
CA LYS A 458 -23.80 -6.53 14.64
C LYS A 458 -23.01 -7.51 13.78
N VAL A 459 -21.84 -7.10 13.28
CA VAL A 459 -20.97 -7.93 12.41
C VAL A 459 -20.04 -8.82 13.24
N ASN A 460 -19.50 -8.32 14.36
CA ASN A 460 -18.46 -9.01 15.12
C ASN A 460 -18.89 -9.28 16.57
N GLU A 461 -20.04 -9.96 16.77
CA GLU A 461 -20.62 -10.27 18.09
C GLU A 461 -19.52 -10.41 19.16
N GLU A 462 -19.53 -9.53 20.18
CA GLU A 462 -18.58 -9.45 21.30
C GLU A 462 -17.23 -8.71 21.13
N THR A 463 -17.04 -7.85 20.12
CA THR A 463 -15.81 -7.00 20.08
C THR A 463 -15.88 -5.87 21.12
N SER A 464 -14.87 -5.76 22.00
CA SER A 464 -14.76 -4.65 22.96
C SER A 464 -14.54 -3.32 22.23
N LEU A 465 -14.97 -2.20 22.82
CA LEU A 465 -14.74 -0.88 22.21
C LEU A 465 -13.26 -0.57 22.05
N ASP A 466 -12.41 -1.04 22.96
CA ASP A 466 -10.96 -0.87 22.90
C ASP A 466 -10.40 -1.53 21.63
N ILE A 467 -10.86 -2.75 21.31
CA ILE A 467 -10.44 -3.45 20.09
C ILE A 467 -10.97 -2.72 18.84
N LEU A 468 -12.22 -2.25 18.88
CA LEU A 468 -12.81 -1.52 17.75
C LEU A 468 -12.02 -0.24 17.45
N PHE A 469 -11.55 0.46 18.47
CA PHE A 469 -10.76 1.67 18.31
C PHE A 469 -9.41 1.40 17.62
N GLY A 470 -8.68 0.38 18.05
CA GLY A 470 -7.44 0.01 17.37
C GLY A 470 -7.69 -0.45 15.92
N LYS A 471 -8.79 -1.14 15.63
CA LYS A 471 -9.18 -1.48 14.26
C LYS A 471 -9.46 -0.26 13.38
N LEU A 472 -10.07 0.80 13.94
CA LEU A 472 -10.26 2.06 13.23
C LEU A 472 -8.91 2.67 12.82
N LEU A 473 -7.91 2.65 13.71
CA LEU A 473 -6.55 3.10 13.37
C LEU A 473 -5.96 2.32 12.20
N LEU A 474 -6.22 1.00 12.12
CA LEU A 474 -5.82 0.17 10.98
C LEU A 474 -6.55 0.57 9.69
N GLN A 475 -7.87 0.81 9.75
CA GLN A 475 -8.65 1.27 8.59
C GLN A 475 -8.18 2.64 8.08
N MET A 476 -7.74 3.51 8.99
CA MET A 476 -7.14 4.80 8.65
C MET A 476 -5.72 4.68 8.07
N GLY A 477 -5.14 3.48 8.01
CA GLY A 477 -3.76 3.26 7.57
C GLY A 477 -2.70 3.67 8.61
N LYS A 478 -3.10 4.02 9.84
CA LYS A 478 -2.21 4.42 10.94
C LYS A 478 -1.66 3.19 11.68
N TYR A 479 -0.92 2.35 10.96
CA TYR A 479 -0.48 1.03 11.44
C TYR A 479 0.39 1.12 12.71
N ASP A 480 1.40 1.98 12.73
CA ASP A 480 2.29 2.13 13.90
C ASP A 480 1.54 2.65 15.14
N GLN A 481 0.61 3.58 14.95
CA GLN A 481 -0.23 4.07 16.05
C GLN A 481 -1.14 2.95 16.60
N SER A 482 -1.69 2.12 15.71
CA SER A 482 -2.49 0.97 16.11
C SER A 482 -1.68 -0.07 16.88
N ILE A 483 -0.45 -0.37 16.43
CA ILE A 483 0.45 -1.33 17.11
C ILE A 483 0.75 -0.82 18.52
N ASN A 484 1.23 0.42 18.64
CA ASN A 484 1.53 1.05 19.93
C ASN A 484 0.31 1.06 20.86
N TYR A 485 -0.88 1.35 20.33
CA TYR A 485 -2.12 1.32 21.10
C TYR A 485 -2.43 -0.07 21.66
N PHE A 486 -2.37 -1.11 20.82
CA PHE A 486 -2.65 -2.47 21.25
C PHE A 486 -1.58 -3.02 22.21
N GLU A 487 -0.30 -2.72 22.00
CA GLU A 487 0.77 -3.10 22.93
C GLU A 487 0.62 -2.43 24.30
N ASN A 488 0.25 -1.15 24.32
CA ASN A 488 -0.10 -0.44 25.55
C ASN A 488 -1.28 -1.11 26.27
N LEU A 489 -2.31 -1.53 25.52
CA LEU A 489 -3.47 -2.23 26.07
C LEU A 489 -3.10 -3.61 26.66
N LEU A 490 -2.16 -4.33 26.05
CA LEU A 490 -1.60 -5.58 26.60
C LEU A 490 -0.95 -5.33 27.96
N ASN A 491 -0.19 -4.24 28.11
CA ASN A 491 0.49 -3.88 29.36
C ASN A 491 -0.48 -3.50 30.50
N GLU A 492 -1.65 -2.96 30.18
CA GLU A 492 -2.66 -2.56 31.16
C GLU A 492 -3.62 -3.68 31.59
N SER A 493 -3.78 -4.68 30.73
CA SER A 493 -4.81 -5.70 30.91
C SER A 493 -4.57 -6.57 32.15
N ASN A 494 -5.31 -6.31 33.22
CA ASN A 494 -5.58 -7.32 34.27
C ASN A 494 -6.46 -8.45 33.68
N GLU A 495 -6.51 -9.61 34.37
CA GLU A 495 -7.12 -10.92 34.01
C GLU A 495 -8.50 -10.94 33.28
N LYS A 496 -9.18 -9.81 33.11
CA LYS A 496 -10.48 -9.67 32.44
C LYS A 496 -10.43 -9.27 30.96
N ALA A 497 -9.32 -8.75 30.44
CA ALA A 497 -9.23 -8.39 29.02
C ALA A 497 -8.98 -9.64 28.16
N ASP A 498 -9.50 -9.63 26.94
CA ASP A 498 -9.27 -10.70 25.98
C ASP A 498 -7.87 -10.59 25.36
N ILE A 499 -6.84 -10.87 26.17
CA ILE A 499 -5.42 -10.75 25.81
C ILE A 499 -5.12 -11.48 24.51
N ALA A 500 -5.72 -12.66 24.32
CA ALA A 500 -5.52 -13.44 23.10
C ALA A 500 -6.08 -12.74 21.85
N ARG A 501 -7.25 -12.08 21.94
CA ARG A 501 -7.75 -11.25 20.83
C ARG A 501 -6.84 -10.05 20.58
N ILE A 502 -6.34 -9.38 21.63
CA ILE A 502 -5.42 -8.24 21.46
C ILE A 502 -4.13 -8.68 20.76
N TYR A 503 -3.50 -9.79 21.16
CA TYR A 503 -2.35 -10.35 20.43
C TYR A 503 -2.66 -10.60 18.94
N ASN A 504 -3.85 -11.12 18.63
CA ASN A 504 -4.25 -11.31 17.23
C ASN A 504 -4.35 -9.99 16.48
N GLU A 505 -4.91 -8.94 17.08
CA GLU A 505 -5.03 -7.63 16.42
C GLU A 505 -3.68 -6.91 16.27
N VAL A 506 -2.74 -7.05 17.23
CA VAL A 506 -1.35 -6.59 17.04
C VAL A 506 -0.73 -7.26 15.83
N GLY A 507 -0.88 -8.59 15.71
CA GLY A 507 -0.34 -9.31 14.57
C GLY A 507 -1.05 -8.99 13.26
N CYS A 508 -2.36 -8.67 13.28
CA CYS A 508 -3.06 -8.08 12.13
C CYS A 508 -2.45 -6.74 11.73
N ALA A 509 -2.11 -5.88 12.70
CA ALA A 509 -1.51 -4.59 12.44
C ALA A 509 -0.14 -4.72 11.75
N TYR A 510 0.74 -5.59 12.25
CA TYR A 510 2.00 -5.92 11.60
C TYR A 510 1.82 -6.54 10.21
N LEU A 511 0.80 -7.39 10.03
CA LEU A 511 0.46 -7.96 8.72
C LEU A 511 0.05 -6.87 7.71
N CYS A 512 -0.77 -5.90 8.13
CA CYS A 512 -1.13 -4.74 7.30
C CYS A 512 0.08 -3.87 6.95
N LYS A 513 1.01 -3.70 7.89
CA LYS A 513 2.28 -2.98 7.68
C LYS A 513 3.25 -3.72 6.75
N GLY A 514 3.13 -5.05 6.63
CA GLY A 514 4.02 -5.91 5.83
C GLY A 514 5.16 -6.56 6.62
N GLU A 515 5.19 -6.39 7.95
CA GLU A 515 6.18 -6.99 8.85
C GLU A 515 5.76 -8.42 9.24
N PHE A 516 5.99 -9.36 8.32
CA PHE A 516 5.41 -10.70 8.43
C PHE A 516 5.96 -11.58 9.56
N LYS A 517 7.17 -11.30 10.07
CA LYS A 517 7.80 -12.08 11.14
C LYS A 517 7.11 -11.79 12.47
N GLU A 518 7.05 -10.51 12.82
CA GLU A 518 6.37 -9.96 13.98
C GLU A 518 4.89 -10.35 13.95
N ALA A 519 4.23 -10.17 12.79
CA ALA A 519 2.85 -10.60 12.60
C ALA A 519 2.64 -12.08 12.96
N HIS A 520 3.50 -12.96 12.45
CA HIS A 520 3.43 -14.39 12.72
C HIS A 520 3.61 -14.71 14.21
N GLU A 521 4.59 -14.10 14.87
CA GLU A 521 4.84 -14.32 16.31
C GLU A 521 3.63 -13.94 17.17
N TYR A 522 3.07 -12.74 16.95
CA TYR A 522 1.88 -12.26 17.68
C TYR A 522 0.64 -13.13 17.41
N ILE A 523 0.38 -13.50 16.15
CA ILE A 523 -0.77 -14.34 15.79
C ILE A 523 -0.62 -15.77 16.34
N CYS A 524 0.58 -16.35 16.32
CA CYS A 524 0.84 -17.67 16.90
C CYS A 524 0.59 -17.68 18.41
N ARG A 525 1.05 -16.65 19.13
CA ARG A 525 0.79 -16.49 20.57
C ARG A 525 -0.71 -16.39 20.83
N ALA A 526 -1.42 -15.55 20.09
CA ALA A 526 -2.88 -15.44 20.19
C ALA A 526 -3.57 -16.80 20.03
N TYR A 527 -3.21 -17.56 18.99
CA TYR A 527 -3.75 -18.89 18.74
C TYR A 527 -3.50 -19.84 19.93
N ILE A 528 -2.24 -19.94 20.39
CA ILE A 528 -1.86 -20.80 21.51
C ILE A 528 -2.66 -20.44 22.77
N MET A 529 -2.79 -19.14 23.08
CA MET A 529 -3.56 -18.67 24.24
C MET A 529 -5.05 -19.05 24.13
N MET A 530 -5.67 -18.90 22.96
CA MET A 530 -7.08 -19.28 22.75
C MET A 530 -7.29 -20.79 22.95
N ILE A 531 -6.36 -21.62 22.48
CA ILE A 531 -6.46 -23.08 22.62
C ILE A 531 -6.16 -23.55 24.05
N GLN A 532 -5.25 -22.89 24.75
CA GLN A 532 -4.90 -23.24 26.14
C GLN A 532 -5.85 -22.63 27.18
N ALA A 533 -6.72 -21.68 26.78
CA ALA A 533 -7.72 -21.06 27.65
C ALA A 533 -8.65 -22.11 28.30
N LYS A 534 -9.17 -21.76 29.49
CA LYS A 534 -10.15 -22.59 30.22
C LYS A 534 -11.41 -21.76 30.47
N PRO A 535 -12.53 -22.02 29.77
CA PRO A 535 -12.73 -23.05 28.74
C PRO A 535 -11.97 -22.75 27.43
N CYS A 536 -11.67 -23.81 26.67
CA CYS A 536 -10.93 -23.71 25.40
C CYS A 536 -11.75 -22.94 24.37
N ARG A 537 -11.11 -21.98 23.69
CA ARG A 537 -11.76 -21.05 22.76
C ARG A 537 -11.54 -21.45 21.32
N VAL A 538 -11.84 -22.71 21.00
CA VAL A 538 -11.66 -23.28 19.65
C VAL A 538 -12.41 -22.47 18.58
N LYS A 539 -13.61 -21.97 18.91
CA LYS A 539 -14.39 -21.12 18.01
C LYS A 539 -13.61 -19.85 17.59
N ASP A 540 -12.96 -19.19 18.55
CA ASP A 540 -12.23 -17.94 18.31
C ASP A 540 -10.90 -18.17 17.55
N SER A 541 -10.33 -19.37 17.63
CA SER A 541 -9.02 -19.69 17.04
C SER A 541 -9.02 -19.71 15.50
N ALA A 542 -10.20 -19.76 14.85
CA ALA A 542 -10.34 -19.64 13.41
C ALA A 542 -9.81 -18.30 12.86
N ARG A 543 -9.90 -17.20 13.63
CA ARG A 543 -9.42 -15.87 13.21
C ARG A 543 -7.89 -15.82 13.12
N PRO A 544 -7.13 -16.20 14.18
CA PRO A 544 -5.68 -16.38 14.07
C PRO A 544 -5.24 -17.30 12.93
N LEU A 545 -5.92 -18.43 12.70
CA LEU A 545 -5.60 -19.33 11.57
C LEU A 545 -5.78 -18.66 10.21
N THR A 546 -6.85 -17.89 10.04
CA THR A 546 -7.07 -17.08 8.82
C THR A 546 -5.94 -16.06 8.62
N ASN A 547 -5.48 -15.42 9.69
CA ASN A 547 -4.41 -14.42 9.62
C ASN A 547 -3.03 -15.06 9.36
N MET A 548 -2.74 -16.24 9.93
CA MET A 548 -1.58 -17.04 9.55
C MET A 548 -1.63 -17.39 8.06
N ALA A 549 -2.78 -17.87 7.57
CA ALA A 549 -2.95 -18.16 6.15
C ALA A 549 -2.68 -16.94 5.27
N ASN A 550 -3.14 -15.75 5.66
CA ASN A 550 -2.84 -14.50 4.97
C ASN A 550 -1.34 -14.16 4.95
N ILE A 551 -0.60 -14.39 6.05
CA ILE A 551 0.86 -14.21 6.09
C ILE A 551 1.53 -15.11 5.04
N TYR A 552 1.21 -16.40 5.03
CA TYR A 552 1.79 -17.35 4.08
C TYR A 552 1.38 -17.05 2.64
N LEU A 553 0.14 -16.60 2.42
CA LEU A 553 -0.34 -16.16 1.11
C LEU A 553 0.49 -14.98 0.57
N ARG A 554 0.78 -13.99 1.42
CA ARG A 554 1.61 -12.82 1.07
C ARG A 554 3.08 -13.17 0.85
N LYS A 555 3.56 -14.27 1.43
CA LYS A 555 4.88 -14.85 1.18
C LYS A 555 4.93 -15.80 -0.04
N GLU A 556 3.82 -15.95 -0.77
CA GLU A 556 3.69 -16.88 -1.90
C GLU A 556 3.84 -18.38 -1.52
N MET A 557 3.70 -18.70 -0.23
CA MET A 557 3.67 -20.07 0.30
C MET A 557 2.23 -20.60 0.28
N TYR A 558 1.75 -20.93 -0.92
CA TYR A 558 0.33 -21.17 -1.16
C TYR A 558 -0.21 -22.44 -0.49
N ASN A 559 0.57 -23.52 -0.43
CA ASN A 559 0.13 -24.79 0.17
C ASN A 559 -0.05 -24.65 1.69
N GLU A 560 0.90 -24.00 2.35
CA GLU A 560 0.84 -23.69 3.79
C GLU A 560 -0.32 -22.75 4.10
N SER A 561 -0.55 -21.76 3.23
CA SER A 561 -1.72 -20.87 3.35
C SER A 561 -3.03 -21.66 3.29
N LEU A 562 -3.17 -22.56 2.31
CA LEU A 562 -4.35 -23.41 2.16
C LEU A 562 -4.55 -24.33 3.37
N ASP A 563 -3.50 -24.94 3.91
CA ASP A 563 -3.57 -25.76 5.13
C ASP A 563 -4.22 -25.00 6.29
N PHE A 564 -3.82 -23.74 6.51
CA PHE A 564 -4.38 -22.89 7.56
C PHE A 564 -5.81 -22.45 7.25
N TYR A 565 -6.14 -22.11 6.01
CA TYR A 565 -7.50 -21.77 5.62
C TYR A 565 -8.47 -22.94 5.78
N PHE A 566 -8.07 -24.17 5.41
CA PHE A 566 -8.91 -25.34 5.57
C PHE A 566 -9.17 -25.67 7.05
N GLN A 567 -8.18 -25.48 7.92
CA GLN A 567 -8.37 -25.61 9.37
C GLN A 567 -9.34 -24.55 9.91
N ALA A 568 -9.22 -23.29 9.48
CA ALA A 568 -10.16 -22.24 9.86
C ALA A 568 -11.59 -22.52 9.34
N LEU A 569 -11.69 -23.06 8.12
CA LEU A 569 -12.96 -23.45 7.50
C LEU A 569 -13.63 -24.57 8.31
N GLU A 570 -12.89 -25.61 8.67
CA GLU A 570 -13.40 -26.72 9.48
C GLU A 570 -13.96 -26.24 10.82
N ILE A 571 -13.28 -25.33 11.50
CA ILE A 571 -13.78 -24.73 12.74
C ILE A 571 -15.08 -23.97 12.48
N ARG A 572 -15.10 -23.08 11.47
CA ARG A 572 -16.29 -22.26 11.18
C ARG A 572 -17.49 -23.09 10.75
N GLU A 573 -17.30 -24.11 9.91
CA GLU A 573 -18.37 -25.03 9.51
C GLU A 573 -18.94 -25.81 10.71
N ASN A 574 -18.07 -26.25 11.63
CA ASN A 574 -18.50 -27.03 12.81
C ASN A 574 -19.26 -26.19 13.85
N PHE A 575 -18.90 -24.92 14.02
CA PHE A 575 -19.51 -24.04 15.03
C PHE A 575 -20.69 -23.22 14.51
N TYR A 576 -20.63 -22.75 13.26
CA TYR A 576 -21.65 -21.87 12.67
C TYR A 576 -22.48 -22.54 11.57
N GLY A 577 -21.97 -23.62 10.98
CA GLY A 577 -22.59 -24.28 9.83
C GLY A 577 -22.03 -23.81 8.49
N LYS A 578 -22.30 -24.62 7.45
CA LYS A 578 -21.77 -24.41 6.09
C LYS A 578 -22.33 -23.17 5.40
N GLU A 579 -23.57 -22.79 5.74
CA GLU A 579 -24.24 -21.65 5.11
C GLU A 579 -23.98 -20.32 5.84
N HIS A 580 -23.08 -20.27 6.83
CA HIS A 580 -22.82 -19.03 7.60
C HIS A 580 -21.88 -18.05 6.86
N LEU A 581 -22.03 -16.74 7.11
CA LEU A 581 -21.19 -15.69 6.49
C LEU A 581 -19.69 -15.87 6.78
N ASP A 582 -19.30 -16.24 8.01
CA ASP A 582 -17.89 -16.55 8.33
C ASP A 582 -17.31 -17.67 7.46
N THR A 583 -18.13 -18.69 7.14
CA THR A 583 -17.75 -19.77 6.24
C THR A 583 -17.54 -19.21 4.82
N ALA A 584 -18.44 -18.34 4.35
CA ALA A 584 -18.30 -17.67 3.06
C ALA A 584 -17.01 -16.83 2.97
N ILE A 585 -16.63 -16.11 4.03
CA ILE A 585 -15.38 -15.33 4.08
C ILE A 585 -14.17 -16.25 3.88
N THR A 586 -14.16 -17.40 4.56
CA THR A 586 -13.05 -18.37 4.45
C THR A 586 -12.96 -18.99 3.06
N LEU A 587 -14.11 -19.37 2.49
CA LEU A 587 -14.19 -19.90 1.13
C LEU A 587 -13.68 -18.88 0.09
N ASN A 588 -14.02 -17.60 0.25
CA ASN A 588 -13.47 -16.54 -0.60
C ASN A 588 -11.94 -16.46 -0.49
N ASN A 589 -11.38 -16.57 0.72
CA ASN A 589 -9.93 -16.52 0.91
C ASN A 589 -9.20 -17.75 0.33
N ILE A 590 -9.83 -18.93 0.39
CA ILE A 590 -9.34 -20.12 -0.32
C ILE A 590 -9.37 -19.89 -1.84
N GLY A 591 -10.46 -19.30 -2.36
CA GLY A 591 -10.55 -18.88 -3.76
C GLY A 591 -9.43 -17.93 -4.17
N ASN A 592 -9.09 -16.95 -3.32
CA ASN A 592 -7.95 -16.05 -3.52
C ASN A 592 -6.62 -16.81 -3.58
N ALA A 593 -6.40 -17.80 -2.71
CA ALA A 593 -5.19 -18.59 -2.71
C ALA A 593 -5.02 -19.38 -4.04
N TYR A 594 -6.07 -20.08 -4.49
CA TYR A 594 -6.04 -20.78 -5.78
C TYR A 594 -5.91 -19.82 -6.98
N TYR A 595 -6.53 -18.63 -6.91
CA TYR A 595 -6.35 -17.60 -7.94
C TYR A 595 -4.88 -17.18 -8.07
N LYS A 596 -4.20 -16.98 -6.93
CA LYS A 596 -2.76 -16.62 -6.92
C LYS A 596 -1.87 -17.78 -7.40
N MET A 597 -2.30 -19.02 -7.21
CA MET A 597 -1.67 -20.21 -7.80
C MET A 597 -1.97 -20.40 -9.29
N GLN A 598 -2.83 -19.57 -9.89
CA GLN A 598 -3.32 -19.69 -11.27
C GLN A 598 -4.19 -20.93 -11.51
N ASP A 599 -4.69 -21.58 -10.45
CA ASP A 599 -5.74 -22.59 -10.56
C ASP A 599 -7.12 -21.91 -10.58
N TYR A 600 -7.44 -21.37 -11.75
CA TYR A 600 -8.65 -20.58 -11.96
C TYR A 600 -9.94 -21.41 -11.81
N LEU A 601 -9.92 -22.71 -12.15
CA LEU A 601 -11.09 -23.57 -12.01
C LEU A 601 -11.44 -23.83 -10.54
N THR A 602 -10.45 -24.18 -9.74
CA THR A 602 -10.66 -24.39 -8.29
C THR A 602 -11.00 -23.07 -7.60
N SER A 603 -10.35 -21.97 -8.00
CA SER A 603 -10.66 -20.63 -7.50
C SER A 603 -12.12 -20.25 -7.74
N LEU A 604 -12.60 -20.44 -8.98
CA LEU A 604 -13.99 -20.18 -9.36
C LEU A 604 -14.97 -20.96 -8.48
N MET A 605 -14.74 -22.26 -8.31
CA MET A 605 -15.60 -23.11 -7.48
C MET A 605 -15.74 -22.58 -6.05
N TYR A 606 -14.63 -22.12 -5.44
CA TYR A 606 -14.66 -21.58 -4.07
C TYR A 606 -15.31 -20.20 -4.00
N TYR A 607 -15.08 -19.32 -4.98
CA TYR A 607 -15.77 -18.03 -5.06
C TYR A 607 -17.27 -18.18 -5.28
N GLU A 608 -17.71 -19.10 -6.15
CA GLU A 608 -19.13 -19.37 -6.39
C GLU A 608 -19.82 -19.89 -5.12
N LYS A 609 -19.19 -20.80 -4.38
CA LYS A 609 -19.70 -21.26 -3.06
C LYS A 609 -19.83 -20.11 -2.06
N SER A 610 -18.83 -19.23 -1.99
CA SER A 610 -18.88 -18.04 -1.12
C SER A 610 -19.99 -17.08 -1.53
N PHE A 611 -20.11 -16.81 -2.83
CA PHE A 611 -21.13 -15.95 -3.42
C PHE A 611 -22.54 -16.50 -3.16
N ASP A 612 -22.76 -17.80 -3.30
CA ASP A 612 -24.06 -18.43 -3.06
C ASP A 612 -24.53 -18.25 -1.62
N ILE A 613 -23.61 -18.38 -0.65
CA ILE A 613 -23.93 -18.13 0.76
C ILE A 613 -24.28 -16.65 0.98
N ARG A 614 -23.43 -15.74 0.50
CA ARG A 614 -23.64 -14.28 0.62
C ARG A 614 -24.96 -13.84 -0.01
N ARG A 615 -25.26 -14.34 -1.21
CA ARG A 615 -26.51 -14.04 -1.94
C ARG A 615 -27.76 -14.52 -1.23
N LYS A 616 -27.70 -15.63 -0.48
CA LYS A 616 -28.82 -16.13 0.32
C LYS A 616 -29.02 -15.35 1.63
N GLN A 617 -27.93 -14.89 2.26
CA GLN A 617 -27.97 -14.29 3.60
C GLN A 617 -27.99 -12.75 3.61
N LEU A 618 -27.48 -12.10 2.58
CA LEU A 618 -27.36 -10.65 2.49
C LEU A 618 -28.41 -10.06 1.53
N PRO A 619 -28.81 -8.79 1.73
CA PRO A 619 -29.60 -8.07 0.75
C PRO A 619 -28.92 -8.07 -0.63
N LYS A 620 -29.70 -8.11 -1.72
CA LYS A 620 -29.16 -8.11 -3.10
C LYS A 620 -28.26 -6.91 -3.41
N THR A 621 -28.40 -5.84 -2.65
CA THR A 621 -27.63 -4.60 -2.74
C THR A 621 -26.54 -4.53 -1.66
N ASP A 622 -26.00 -5.66 -1.19
CA ASP A 622 -24.90 -5.65 -0.21
C ASP A 622 -23.55 -5.57 -0.94
N MET A 623 -22.61 -4.79 -0.39
CA MET A 623 -21.27 -4.59 -0.96
C MET A 623 -20.47 -5.91 -1.04
N ASP A 624 -20.70 -6.85 -0.13
CA ASP A 624 -20.03 -8.17 -0.16
C ASP A 624 -20.45 -9.00 -1.39
N ILE A 625 -21.66 -8.79 -1.91
CA ILE A 625 -22.13 -9.42 -3.15
C ILE A 625 -21.40 -8.80 -4.35
N ALA A 626 -21.25 -7.47 -4.38
CA ALA A 626 -20.49 -6.79 -5.42
C ALA A 626 -19.02 -7.23 -5.46
N ALA A 627 -18.40 -7.40 -4.29
CA ALA A 627 -17.02 -7.89 -4.18
C ALA A 627 -16.87 -9.34 -4.69
N SER A 628 -17.80 -10.22 -4.33
CA SER A 628 -17.81 -11.60 -4.84
C SER A 628 -17.98 -11.66 -6.36
N LEU A 629 -18.89 -10.88 -6.94
CA LEU A 629 -19.07 -10.79 -8.39
C LEU A 629 -17.80 -10.29 -9.08
N ASN A 630 -17.13 -9.29 -8.51
CA ASN A 630 -15.86 -8.81 -9.05
C ASN A 630 -14.78 -9.90 -9.05
N ASN A 631 -14.65 -10.68 -7.97
CA ASN A 631 -13.69 -11.78 -7.90
C ASN A 631 -14.00 -12.90 -8.90
N ILE A 632 -15.28 -13.24 -9.07
CA ILE A 632 -15.71 -14.22 -10.09
C ILE A 632 -15.43 -13.68 -11.50
N GLY A 633 -15.72 -12.41 -11.76
CA GLY A 633 -15.42 -11.75 -13.04
C GLY A 633 -13.93 -11.74 -13.37
N LEU A 634 -13.06 -11.54 -12.37
CA LEU A 634 -11.60 -11.64 -12.53
C LEU A 634 -11.17 -13.04 -12.96
N VAL A 635 -11.76 -14.08 -12.37
CA VAL A 635 -11.45 -15.46 -12.75
C VAL A 635 -11.93 -15.75 -14.17
N TYR A 636 -13.16 -15.36 -14.53
CA TYR A 636 -13.67 -15.54 -15.89
C TYR A 636 -12.83 -14.79 -16.93
N SER A 637 -12.38 -13.57 -16.64
CA SER A 637 -11.46 -12.81 -17.50
C SER A 637 -10.15 -13.58 -17.70
N LYS A 638 -9.54 -14.11 -16.62
CA LYS A 638 -8.30 -14.92 -16.74
C LYS A 638 -8.48 -16.26 -17.45
N MET A 639 -9.71 -16.75 -17.56
CA MET A 639 -10.06 -17.92 -18.34
C MET A 639 -10.50 -17.59 -19.78
N ASN A 640 -10.39 -16.33 -20.23
CA ASN A 640 -10.91 -15.83 -21.51
C ASN A 640 -12.42 -16.05 -21.70
N ARG A 641 -13.20 -16.13 -20.61
CA ARG A 641 -14.67 -16.21 -20.59
C ARG A 641 -15.28 -14.82 -20.47
N VAL A 642 -15.23 -14.11 -21.59
CA VAL A 642 -15.50 -12.67 -21.71
C VAL A 642 -16.92 -12.30 -21.32
N TYR A 643 -17.91 -13.02 -21.84
CA TYR A 643 -19.32 -12.70 -21.61
C TYR A 643 -19.68 -12.82 -20.12
N GLU A 644 -19.20 -13.87 -19.47
CA GLU A 644 -19.41 -14.11 -18.04
C GLU A 644 -18.65 -13.11 -17.17
N ALA A 645 -17.44 -12.71 -17.58
CA ALA A 645 -16.68 -11.66 -16.91
C ALA A 645 -17.39 -10.30 -16.95
N LEU A 646 -17.85 -9.89 -18.14
CA LEU A 646 -18.59 -8.64 -18.33
C LEU A 646 -19.90 -8.62 -17.54
N ASP A 647 -20.68 -9.72 -17.56
CA ASP A 647 -21.92 -9.83 -16.78
C ASP A 647 -21.64 -9.64 -15.28
N CYS A 648 -20.62 -10.33 -14.75
CA CYS A 648 -20.23 -10.19 -13.35
C CYS A 648 -19.80 -8.76 -12.99
N TYR A 649 -18.95 -8.13 -13.82
CA TYR A 649 -18.49 -6.77 -13.56
C TYR A 649 -19.60 -5.72 -13.69
N LEU A 650 -20.53 -5.88 -14.64
CA LEU A 650 -21.67 -4.98 -14.80
C LEU A 650 -22.62 -5.07 -13.60
N GLN A 651 -22.91 -6.27 -13.11
CA GLN A 651 -23.72 -6.46 -11.90
C GLN A 651 -23.01 -5.86 -10.67
N SER A 652 -21.70 -6.07 -10.53
CA SER A 652 -20.91 -5.45 -9.47
C SER A 652 -20.95 -3.92 -9.53
N LEU A 653 -20.80 -3.34 -10.74
CA LEU A 653 -20.88 -1.91 -10.99
C LEU A 653 -22.27 -1.35 -10.66
N GLU A 654 -23.35 -2.06 -10.98
CA GLU A 654 -24.72 -1.62 -10.68
C GLU A 654 -24.94 -1.51 -9.16
N ILE A 655 -24.53 -2.54 -8.40
CA ILE A 655 -24.62 -2.55 -6.94
C ILE A 655 -23.77 -1.39 -6.38
N ARG A 656 -22.52 -1.27 -6.83
CA ARG A 656 -21.60 -0.21 -6.41
C ARG A 656 -22.15 1.18 -6.71
N LYS A 657 -22.73 1.44 -7.89
CA LYS A 657 -23.34 2.75 -8.24
C LYS A 657 -24.58 3.10 -7.41
N ARG A 658 -25.33 2.11 -6.92
CA ARG A 658 -26.53 2.35 -6.11
C ARG A 658 -26.19 2.77 -4.67
N ILE A 659 -25.06 2.29 -4.16
CA ILE A 659 -24.62 2.45 -2.77
C ILE A 659 -23.58 3.57 -2.69
N LEU A 660 -22.57 3.46 -3.55
CA LEU A 660 -21.46 4.34 -3.93
C LEU A 660 -21.81 5.83 -4.13
N PRO A 661 -21.13 6.86 -3.56
CA PRO A 661 -21.10 8.16 -4.22
C PRO A 661 -20.49 8.00 -5.60
N SER A 662 -20.87 8.87 -6.54
CA SER A 662 -20.38 8.84 -7.91
C SER A 662 -18.86 8.91 -8.04
N GLU A 663 -18.17 9.40 -7.00
CA GLU A 663 -16.72 9.60 -7.00
C GLU A 663 -15.90 8.44 -6.39
N HIS A 664 -16.54 7.34 -5.97
CA HIS A 664 -15.85 6.30 -5.19
C HIS A 664 -14.90 5.43 -6.01
N ASN A 665 -13.75 5.08 -5.43
CA ASN A 665 -12.69 4.33 -6.10
C ASN A 665 -13.11 2.91 -6.54
N ASP A 666 -13.97 2.22 -5.78
CA ASP A 666 -14.58 0.95 -6.20
C ASP A 666 -15.40 1.02 -7.51
N ILE A 667 -16.05 2.17 -7.78
CA ILE A 667 -16.75 2.38 -9.06
C ILE A 667 -15.72 2.48 -10.18
N VAL A 668 -14.63 3.23 -9.94
CA VAL A 668 -13.49 3.33 -10.87
C VAL A 668 -12.92 1.96 -11.19
N GLN A 669 -12.61 1.15 -10.18
CA GLN A 669 -12.07 -0.21 -10.38
C GLN A 669 -13.01 -1.09 -11.20
N SER A 670 -14.32 -1.01 -10.98
CA SER A 670 -15.31 -1.77 -11.75
C SER A 670 -15.35 -1.34 -13.22
N LEU A 671 -15.33 -0.02 -13.47
CA LEU A 671 -15.29 0.55 -14.82
C LEU A 671 -14.00 0.13 -15.54
N MET A 672 -12.86 0.17 -14.86
CA MET A 672 -11.58 -0.26 -15.40
C MET A 672 -11.56 -1.75 -15.75
N ASN A 673 -12.10 -2.61 -14.89
CA ASN A 673 -12.18 -4.06 -15.16
C ASN A 673 -13.03 -4.35 -16.40
N ILE A 674 -14.15 -3.64 -16.58
CA ILE A 674 -14.99 -3.75 -17.79
C ILE A 674 -14.21 -3.29 -19.02
N ALA A 675 -13.56 -2.13 -18.92
CA ALA A 675 -12.81 -1.53 -20.01
C ALA A 675 -11.67 -2.45 -20.48
N HIS A 676 -10.95 -3.08 -19.54
CA HIS A 676 -9.90 -4.04 -19.84
C HIS A 676 -10.42 -5.27 -20.60
N VAL A 677 -11.54 -5.87 -20.16
CA VAL A 677 -12.11 -7.03 -20.86
C VAL A 677 -12.59 -6.65 -22.26
N LEU A 678 -13.17 -5.46 -22.44
CA LEU A 678 -13.56 -4.97 -23.77
C LEU A 678 -12.35 -4.71 -24.67
N TYR A 679 -11.26 -4.20 -24.11
CA TYR A 679 -10.01 -3.99 -24.83
C TYR A 679 -9.38 -5.32 -25.29
N GLU A 680 -9.33 -6.33 -24.42
CA GLU A 680 -8.88 -7.69 -24.78
C GLU A 680 -9.74 -8.34 -25.89
N GLN A 681 -10.95 -7.83 -26.13
CA GLN A 681 -11.85 -8.25 -27.20
C GLN A 681 -11.78 -7.38 -28.46
N ASN A 682 -10.84 -6.44 -28.51
CA ASN A 682 -10.72 -5.48 -29.61
C ASN A 682 -11.96 -4.58 -29.78
N ALA A 683 -12.78 -4.42 -28.73
CA ALA A 683 -13.90 -3.48 -28.67
C ALA A 683 -13.40 -2.12 -28.13
N ILE A 684 -12.51 -1.49 -28.90
CA ILE A 684 -11.69 -0.35 -28.46
C ILE A 684 -12.55 0.87 -28.09
N ASP A 685 -13.55 1.22 -28.90
CA ASP A 685 -14.42 2.37 -28.66
C ASP A 685 -15.19 2.27 -27.34
N ASP A 686 -15.71 1.07 -27.03
CA ASP A 686 -16.41 0.82 -25.78
C ASP A 686 -15.45 0.83 -24.58
N ALA A 687 -14.27 0.21 -24.72
CA ALA A 687 -13.23 0.24 -23.69
C ALA A 687 -12.83 1.69 -23.33
N LEU A 688 -12.55 2.53 -24.33
CA LEU A 688 -12.21 3.95 -24.15
C LEU A 688 -13.34 4.74 -23.46
N ASN A 689 -14.61 4.43 -23.75
CA ASN A 689 -15.76 5.03 -23.07
C ASN A 689 -15.78 4.69 -21.56
N TYR A 690 -15.46 3.46 -21.18
CA TYR A 690 -15.38 3.07 -19.78
C TYR A 690 -14.14 3.64 -19.07
N PHE A 691 -12.99 3.71 -19.73
CA PHE A 691 -11.79 4.37 -19.20
C PHE A 691 -11.99 5.87 -18.98
N SER A 692 -12.59 6.59 -19.93
CA SER A 692 -12.86 8.02 -19.78
C SER A 692 -13.81 8.30 -18.61
N LYS A 693 -14.84 7.47 -18.39
CA LYS A 693 -15.71 7.57 -17.20
C LYS A 693 -14.95 7.33 -15.89
N ALA A 694 -14.04 6.36 -15.86
CA ALA A 694 -13.19 6.08 -14.70
C ALA A 694 -12.28 7.27 -14.36
N LEU A 695 -11.67 7.90 -15.36
CA LEU A 695 -10.76 9.05 -15.20
C LEU A 695 -11.49 10.33 -14.79
N GLN A 696 -12.68 10.59 -15.36
CA GLN A 696 -13.53 11.72 -14.97
C GLN A 696 -13.86 11.69 -13.48
N ILE A 697 -14.08 10.50 -12.93
CA ILE A 697 -14.36 10.29 -11.51
C ILE A 697 -13.15 10.64 -10.63
N GLN A 698 -11.93 10.28 -11.05
CA GLN A 698 -10.71 10.52 -10.27
C GLN A 698 -10.27 11.99 -10.23
N LYS A 699 -11.02 12.93 -10.85
CA LYS A 699 -10.69 14.37 -10.92
C LYS A 699 -9.27 14.64 -11.45
N ILE A 700 -8.71 13.68 -12.18
CA ILE A 700 -7.51 13.90 -12.98
C ILE A 700 -8.01 14.70 -14.18
N GLU A 701 -7.69 16.00 -14.19
CA GLU A 701 -8.05 16.93 -15.25
C GLU A 701 -7.28 16.54 -16.51
N PHE A 702 -7.83 15.58 -17.27
CA PHE A 702 -7.44 15.35 -18.65
C PHE A 702 -8.34 16.24 -19.50
N ASP A 703 -7.76 17.29 -20.08
CA ASP A 703 -8.47 18.18 -20.98
C ASP A 703 -8.82 17.44 -22.29
N LEU A 704 -9.97 16.75 -22.27
CA LEU A 704 -10.52 16.01 -23.41
C LEU A 704 -11.04 16.93 -24.52
N THR A 705 -10.96 18.26 -24.38
CA THR A 705 -11.35 19.18 -25.46
C THR A 705 -10.41 19.15 -26.66
N ASP A 706 -9.24 18.50 -26.53
CA ASP A 706 -8.27 18.36 -27.62
C ASP A 706 -7.90 16.91 -27.95
N ARG A 707 -8.84 15.95 -27.79
CA ARG A 707 -8.68 14.58 -28.31
C ARG A 707 -8.29 14.59 -29.80
N ASP A 708 -9.03 15.37 -30.58
CA ASP A 708 -8.79 15.50 -32.02
C ASP A 708 -7.48 16.25 -32.30
N LYS A 709 -7.04 17.19 -31.44
CA LYS A 709 -5.74 17.85 -31.60
C LYS A 709 -4.54 17.05 -31.09
N LEU A 710 -4.71 16.08 -30.21
CA LEU A 710 -3.65 15.16 -29.80
C LEU A 710 -3.49 14.07 -30.86
N VAL A 711 -4.59 13.50 -31.34
CA VAL A 711 -4.59 12.61 -32.52
C VAL A 711 -4.02 13.37 -33.73
N ASP A 712 -4.48 14.59 -34.02
CA ASP A 712 -3.92 15.42 -35.09
C ASP A 712 -2.45 15.80 -34.82
N ARG A 713 -2.03 16.08 -33.58
CA ARG A 713 -0.61 16.38 -33.28
C ARG A 713 0.26 15.15 -33.47
N LEU A 714 -0.20 13.97 -33.08
CA LEU A 714 0.51 12.71 -33.24
C LEU A 714 0.54 12.31 -34.72
N GLU A 715 -0.57 12.43 -35.45
CA GLU A 715 -0.64 12.25 -36.91
C GLU A 715 0.22 13.29 -37.66
N LYS A 716 0.39 14.50 -37.12
CA LYS A 716 1.22 15.56 -37.72
C LYS A 716 2.70 15.48 -37.34
N HIS A 717 3.04 14.91 -36.19
CA HIS A 717 4.42 14.72 -35.72
C HIS A 717 5.04 13.41 -36.22
N PHE A 718 4.22 12.35 -36.32
CA PHE A 718 4.63 11.02 -36.78
C PHE A 718 4.15 10.69 -38.21
N GLY A 719 3.31 11.54 -38.82
CA GLY A 719 2.91 11.47 -40.23
C GLY A 719 1.60 10.70 -40.50
N PRO A 720 1.02 10.82 -41.72
CA PRO A 720 -0.31 10.28 -42.10
C PRO A 720 -0.37 8.74 -42.25
N LYS A 721 0.53 8.02 -41.58
CA LYS A 721 0.68 6.56 -41.66
C LYS A 721 0.34 5.82 -40.37
N LEU A 722 0.07 6.52 -39.25
CA LEU A 722 -0.52 5.83 -38.10
C LEU A 722 -1.90 5.30 -38.49
N SER A 723 -2.14 4.00 -38.32
CA SER A 723 -3.51 3.49 -38.35
C SER A 723 -4.30 4.11 -37.20
N HIS A 724 -5.59 4.33 -37.38
CA HIS A 724 -6.49 4.84 -36.33
C HIS A 724 -6.38 4.00 -35.03
N ASP A 725 -6.16 2.69 -35.17
CA ASP A 725 -5.94 1.77 -34.05
C ASP A 725 -4.66 2.07 -33.26
N ALA A 726 -3.57 2.48 -33.91
CA ALA A 726 -2.29 2.77 -33.25
C ALA A 726 -2.35 4.06 -32.41
N SER A 727 -3.00 5.10 -32.90
CA SER A 727 -3.21 6.35 -32.15
C SER A 727 -4.18 6.16 -30.98
N GLN A 728 -5.20 5.31 -31.12
CA GLN A 728 -6.11 4.95 -30.02
C GLN A 728 -5.43 4.12 -28.92
N ASN A 729 -4.56 3.18 -29.29
CA ASN A 729 -3.86 2.34 -28.32
C ASN A 729 -2.80 3.11 -27.50
N ILE A 730 -2.17 4.14 -28.09
CA ILE A 730 -1.28 5.06 -27.36
C ILE A 730 -2.05 5.87 -26.31
N VAL A 731 -3.26 6.33 -26.65
CA VAL A 731 -4.16 7.03 -25.71
C VAL A 731 -4.61 6.12 -24.56
N TYR A 732 -4.90 4.84 -24.85
CA TYR A 732 -5.17 3.83 -23.82
C TYR A 732 -3.96 3.63 -22.89
N ALA A 733 -2.76 3.51 -23.46
CA ALA A 733 -1.57 3.27 -22.67
C ALA A 733 -1.13 4.49 -21.81
N GLU A 734 -1.34 5.72 -22.29
CA GLU A 734 -1.18 6.93 -21.48
C GLU A 734 -2.23 7.03 -20.36
N SER A 735 -3.46 6.56 -20.59
CA SER A 735 -4.50 6.54 -19.56
C SER A 735 -4.17 5.58 -18.39
N CYS A 736 -3.47 4.49 -18.66
CA CYS A 736 -3.03 3.51 -17.66
C CYS A 736 -1.87 3.99 -16.75
N ARG A 737 -1.14 5.06 -17.13
CA ARG A 737 -0.08 5.65 -16.29
C ARG A 737 -0.60 6.28 -15.00
N TYR A 738 -1.86 6.70 -14.97
CA TYR A 738 -2.46 7.46 -13.87
C TYR A 738 -3.13 6.58 -12.80
N ILE A 739 -2.99 5.26 -12.90
CA ILE A 739 -3.49 4.30 -11.92
C ILE A 739 -2.63 4.36 -10.64
N PRO A 740 -3.22 4.43 -9.42
CA PRO A 740 -2.46 4.44 -8.17
C PRO A 740 -1.55 3.21 -7.99
N SER A 741 -0.37 3.45 -7.40
CA SER A 741 0.80 2.55 -7.32
C SER A 741 0.60 1.21 -6.58
N ASP A 742 -0.47 1.05 -5.81
CA ASP A 742 -0.69 -0.15 -4.98
C ASP A 742 -1.30 -1.33 -5.73
N SER A 743 -1.67 -1.14 -7.00
CA SER A 743 -2.21 -2.21 -7.82
C SER A 743 -1.09 -2.93 -8.59
N SER A 744 -0.91 -4.22 -8.33
CA SER A 744 0.01 -5.10 -9.08
C SER A 744 -0.25 -5.16 -10.60
N SER A 745 -1.27 -4.43 -11.07
CA SER A 745 -1.60 -4.15 -12.46
C SER A 745 -0.69 -3.13 -13.11
N GLN A 746 -0.08 -2.16 -12.40
CA GLN A 746 0.72 -1.12 -13.09
C GLN A 746 1.86 -1.74 -13.94
N VAL A 747 2.53 -2.78 -13.40
CA VAL A 747 3.61 -3.51 -14.09
C VAL A 747 3.10 -4.34 -15.27
N SER A 748 1.83 -4.76 -15.29
CA SER A 748 1.28 -5.59 -16.38
C SER A 748 0.87 -4.80 -17.62
N HIS A 749 0.79 -3.46 -17.56
CA HIS A 749 0.31 -2.61 -18.68
C HIS A 749 1.45 -1.89 -19.43
N TRP A 750 2.67 -1.86 -18.88
CA TRP A 750 3.88 -1.39 -19.58
C TRP A 750 4.24 -2.18 -20.86
N PRO A 751 3.99 -3.50 -20.97
CA PRO A 751 4.20 -4.25 -22.21
C PRO A 751 3.31 -3.74 -23.36
N GLU A 752 2.05 -3.42 -23.07
CA GLU A 752 1.09 -2.93 -24.06
C GLU A 752 1.48 -1.52 -24.53
N TYR A 753 1.92 -0.64 -23.61
CA TYR A 753 2.47 0.68 -23.96
C TYR A 753 3.65 0.59 -24.95
N ALA A 754 4.59 -0.32 -24.73
CA ALA A 754 5.73 -0.55 -25.62
C ALA A 754 5.31 -1.11 -27.00
N ILE A 755 4.34 -2.03 -27.03
CA ILE A 755 3.78 -2.61 -28.27
C ILE A 755 3.03 -1.57 -29.11
N CYS A 756 2.41 -0.57 -28.48
CA CYS A 756 1.70 0.50 -29.19
C CYS A 756 2.65 1.48 -29.88
N ILE A 757 3.77 1.82 -29.24
CA ILE A 757 4.84 2.63 -29.82
C ILE A 757 5.52 1.89 -30.98
N ARG A 758 5.68 0.56 -30.87
CA ARG A 758 6.23 -0.32 -31.92
C ARG A 758 5.45 -0.29 -33.24
N ASN A 759 4.12 -0.15 -33.20
CA ASN A 759 3.27 -0.24 -34.40
C ASN A 759 3.19 1.08 -35.23
N ALA A 760 3.88 2.15 -34.81
CA ALA A 760 3.86 3.48 -35.45
C ALA A 760 4.99 3.76 -36.48
N GLU A 761 5.73 2.73 -36.94
CA GLU A 761 6.82 2.72 -37.96
C GLU A 761 8.28 3.00 -37.44
N PRO A 762 9.35 2.69 -38.23
CA PRO A 762 10.47 1.81 -37.82
C PRO A 762 11.50 2.44 -36.88
N VAL A 763 12.10 1.55 -36.09
CA VAL A 763 12.97 1.77 -34.92
C VAL A 763 14.10 2.78 -35.18
N ASN A 764 14.11 3.87 -34.40
CA ASN A 764 15.23 4.80 -34.29
C ASN A 764 15.54 5.08 -32.80
N ASN A 765 16.80 5.42 -32.50
CA ASN A 765 17.48 5.59 -31.19
C ASN A 765 16.73 6.20 -29.98
N ILE A 766 15.53 6.77 -30.17
CA ILE A 766 14.69 7.32 -29.10
C ILE A 766 14.10 6.19 -28.22
N THR A 767 13.73 5.05 -28.82
CA THR A 767 13.27 3.85 -28.07
C THR A 767 14.32 3.32 -27.10
N TYR A 768 15.61 3.36 -27.46
CA TYR A 768 16.71 2.88 -26.63
C TYR A 768 16.80 3.57 -25.25
N ARG A 769 16.50 4.88 -25.19
CA ARG A 769 16.64 5.68 -23.97
C ARG A 769 15.50 5.42 -22.98
N GLU A 770 14.28 5.29 -23.49
CA GLU A 770 13.09 5.00 -22.68
C GLU A 770 13.10 3.56 -22.16
N TYR A 771 13.61 2.60 -22.95
CA TYR A 771 13.83 1.22 -22.51
C TYR A 771 14.87 1.13 -21.38
N HIS A 772 15.94 1.93 -21.45
CA HIS A 772 16.99 1.95 -20.43
C HIS A 772 16.53 2.63 -19.13
N GLU A 773 15.60 3.58 -19.19
CA GLU A 773 14.96 4.18 -18.02
C GLU A 773 13.96 3.21 -17.36
N ALA A 774 13.17 2.46 -18.13
CA ALA A 774 12.26 1.43 -17.60
C ALA A 774 13.00 0.33 -16.83
N LEU A 775 14.17 -0.11 -17.31
CA LEU A 775 15.05 -1.07 -16.62
C LEU A 775 15.68 -0.50 -15.35
N ASN A 776 16.01 0.81 -15.33
CA ASN A 776 16.60 1.47 -14.15
C ASN A 776 15.59 1.73 -13.02
N ILE A 777 14.29 1.84 -13.35
CA ILE A 777 13.22 2.05 -12.36
C ILE A 777 12.90 0.77 -11.56
N CYS A 778 13.33 -0.42 -12.02
CA CYS A 778 13.08 -1.70 -11.35
C CYS A 778 14.40 -2.40 -10.92
N PRO A 779 15.04 -1.99 -9.82
CA PRO A 779 16.39 -2.43 -9.47
C PRO A 779 16.48 -3.83 -8.82
N ALA A 780 15.36 -4.56 -8.63
CA ALA A 780 15.37 -5.93 -8.09
C ALA A 780 14.18 -6.78 -8.62
N PRO A 781 14.37 -8.07 -8.96
CA PRO A 781 13.33 -8.88 -9.57
C PRO A 781 12.40 -9.56 -8.53
N PRO A 782 11.06 -9.39 -8.59
CA PRO A 782 10.09 -10.36 -8.11
C PRO A 782 10.06 -11.56 -9.09
N ARG A 783 10.44 -12.73 -8.59
CA ARG A 783 10.91 -13.92 -9.34
C ARG A 783 9.91 -14.65 -10.28
N ARG A 784 8.70 -14.12 -10.57
CA ARG A 784 7.77 -14.78 -11.52
C ARG A 784 7.13 -13.85 -12.56
N ARG A 785 6.54 -12.72 -12.16
CA ARG A 785 5.86 -11.81 -13.10
C ARG A 785 6.81 -10.97 -13.97
N ILE A 786 8.04 -10.72 -13.49
CA ILE A 786 9.04 -9.97 -14.25
C ILE A 786 9.83 -10.89 -15.20
N GLN A 787 9.79 -12.22 -15.03
CA GLN A 787 10.45 -13.14 -15.96
C GLN A 787 9.83 -13.04 -17.36
N GLU A 788 8.51 -13.12 -17.50
CA GLU A 788 7.82 -12.94 -18.79
C GLU A 788 8.08 -11.54 -19.41
N PHE A 789 8.12 -10.49 -18.58
CA PHE A 789 8.41 -9.11 -19.00
C PHE A 789 9.85 -8.91 -19.49
N VAL A 790 10.83 -9.45 -18.76
CA VAL A 790 12.24 -9.39 -19.11
C VAL A 790 12.50 -10.18 -20.39
N TYR A 791 11.80 -11.31 -20.61
CA TYR A 791 11.99 -12.12 -21.83
C TYR A 791 11.40 -11.44 -23.08
N SER A 792 10.22 -10.81 -23.00
CA SER A 792 9.67 -10.03 -24.12
C SER A 792 10.53 -8.79 -24.47
N LEU A 793 11.14 -8.15 -23.48
CA LEU A 793 12.05 -7.01 -23.68
C LEU A 793 13.44 -7.45 -24.20
N PHE A 794 13.91 -8.64 -23.81
CA PHE A 794 15.15 -9.23 -24.31
C PHE A 794 15.07 -9.53 -25.82
N ASP A 795 13.90 -9.97 -26.28
CA ASP A 795 13.60 -10.35 -27.67
C ASP A 795 13.77 -9.18 -28.66
N GLU A 796 13.37 -7.96 -28.25
CA GLU A 796 13.51 -6.75 -29.08
C GLU A 796 14.92 -6.16 -29.01
N PHE A 797 15.60 -6.29 -27.86
CA PHE A 797 16.98 -5.84 -27.70
C PHE A 797 17.96 -6.62 -28.60
N ILE A 798 17.69 -7.91 -28.81
CA ILE A 798 18.53 -8.79 -29.63
C ILE A 798 18.28 -8.59 -31.13
N LYS A 799 17.04 -8.31 -31.54
CA LYS A 799 16.74 -7.90 -32.92
C LYS A 799 17.44 -6.57 -33.30
N ALA A 800 17.43 -5.59 -32.40
CA ALA A 800 18.12 -4.31 -32.60
C ALA A 800 19.66 -4.42 -32.61
N LEU A 801 20.23 -5.39 -31.90
CA LEU A 801 21.67 -5.67 -31.93
C LEU A 801 22.08 -6.46 -33.19
N HIS A 802 21.21 -7.32 -33.71
CA HIS A 802 21.43 -8.02 -34.98
C HIS A 802 21.44 -7.07 -36.19
N GLU A 803 20.58 -6.05 -36.21
CA GLU A 803 20.61 -5.02 -37.27
C GLU A 803 21.89 -4.15 -37.24
N ASN A 804 22.64 -4.17 -36.12
CA ASN A 804 23.91 -3.47 -35.93
C ASN A 804 25.17 -4.37 -36.05
N ASN A 805 25.04 -5.66 -36.39
CA ASN A 805 26.14 -6.63 -36.55
C ASN A 805 27.07 -6.76 -35.31
N ASP A 806 26.57 -6.60 -34.09
CA ASP A 806 27.38 -6.69 -32.84
C ASP A 806 27.17 -8.03 -32.10
N ASP A 807 27.32 -9.14 -32.82
CA ASP A 807 26.96 -10.52 -32.42
C ASP A 807 27.70 -11.02 -31.15
N GLN A 808 28.90 -10.50 -30.86
CA GLN A 808 29.69 -10.91 -29.68
C GLN A 808 29.07 -10.41 -28.36
N LYS A 809 28.38 -9.27 -28.40
CA LYS A 809 27.73 -8.65 -27.25
C LYS A 809 26.44 -9.38 -26.90
N ILE A 810 25.72 -9.82 -27.93
CA ILE A 810 24.54 -10.71 -27.84
C ILE A 810 24.92 -12.01 -27.11
N LEU A 811 26.03 -12.64 -27.51
CA LEU A 811 26.51 -13.90 -26.91
C LEU A 811 26.84 -13.77 -25.41
N ASN A 812 27.47 -12.67 -25.00
CA ASN A 812 27.85 -12.44 -23.60
C ASN A 812 26.66 -12.14 -22.68
N LEU A 813 25.67 -11.39 -23.18
CA LEU A 813 24.41 -11.13 -22.48
C LEU A 813 23.60 -12.42 -22.30
N TRP A 814 23.54 -13.26 -23.32
CA TRP A 814 22.93 -14.58 -23.23
C TRP A 814 23.61 -15.49 -22.21
N LYS A 815 24.95 -15.53 -22.19
CA LYS A 815 25.71 -16.29 -21.19
C LYS A 815 25.41 -15.83 -19.75
N GLN A 816 25.19 -14.53 -19.54
CA GLN A 816 24.75 -13.99 -18.24
C GLN A 816 23.32 -14.41 -17.87
N VAL A 817 22.37 -14.31 -18.81
CA VAL A 817 20.98 -14.74 -18.56
C VAL A 817 20.89 -16.25 -18.31
N LEU A 818 21.65 -17.07 -19.05
CA LEU A 818 21.68 -18.52 -18.87
C LEU A 818 22.26 -18.92 -17.52
N ASN A 819 23.36 -18.29 -17.09
CA ASN A 819 23.98 -18.55 -15.79
C ASN A 819 23.04 -18.17 -14.63
N ASN A 820 22.26 -17.10 -14.78
CA ASN A 820 21.27 -16.69 -13.78
C ASN A 820 20.01 -17.56 -13.77
N CYS A 821 19.70 -18.28 -14.86
CA CYS A 821 18.55 -19.20 -14.94
C CYS A 821 18.86 -20.63 -14.48
N ASN A 822 20.13 -21.03 -14.43
CA ASN A 822 20.55 -22.40 -14.10
C ASN A 822 20.29 -22.82 -12.64
N GLU A 823 19.89 -21.91 -11.75
CA GLU A 823 19.63 -22.23 -10.34
C GLU A 823 18.20 -22.71 -10.03
N THR A 824 17.27 -22.74 -11.00
CA THR A 824 15.83 -23.02 -10.72
C THR A 824 15.13 -23.88 -11.77
N PHE A 825 15.68 -25.05 -12.08
CA PHE A 825 14.97 -26.08 -12.86
C PHE A 825 14.35 -27.12 -11.93
N ASP A 826 13.13 -26.85 -11.45
CA ASP A 826 12.23 -27.88 -10.91
C ASP A 826 10.93 -27.97 -11.74
N ASP A 827 10.36 -29.17 -11.74
CA ASP A 827 9.61 -29.91 -12.77
C ASP A 827 8.23 -29.37 -13.28
N HIS A 828 7.96 -28.05 -13.30
CA HIS A 828 6.62 -27.54 -13.67
C HIS A 828 6.54 -26.65 -14.92
N SER A 829 5.39 -26.78 -15.60
CA SER A 829 5.08 -26.52 -17.01
C SER A 829 5.45 -25.16 -17.63
N GLY A 830 5.75 -24.13 -16.84
CA GLY A 830 6.17 -22.81 -17.36
C GLY A 830 7.57 -22.82 -18.00
N ASN A 831 8.45 -23.74 -17.62
CA ASN A 831 9.82 -23.80 -18.14
C ASN A 831 9.92 -24.39 -19.55
N ILE A 832 8.95 -25.20 -19.97
CA ILE A 832 8.94 -25.80 -21.31
C ILE A 832 8.59 -24.75 -22.37
N GLN A 833 7.64 -23.84 -22.10
CA GLN A 833 7.31 -22.72 -22.99
C GLN A 833 8.49 -21.73 -23.16
N ASN A 834 9.24 -21.46 -22.08
CA ASN A 834 10.46 -20.66 -22.15
C ASN A 834 11.60 -21.37 -22.91
N LEU A 835 11.71 -22.71 -22.80
CA LEU A 835 12.67 -23.49 -23.58
C LEU A 835 12.29 -23.53 -25.07
N ILE A 836 11.01 -23.68 -25.37
CA ILE A 836 10.42 -23.68 -26.72
C ILE A 836 10.70 -22.37 -27.44
N TRP A 837 10.38 -21.26 -26.79
CA TRP A 837 10.60 -19.94 -27.35
C TRP A 837 12.10 -19.62 -27.53
N ARG A 838 12.96 -20.07 -26.60
CA ARG A 838 14.44 -19.96 -26.71
C ARG A 838 15.04 -20.74 -27.89
N LEU A 839 14.41 -21.83 -28.30
CA LEU A 839 14.89 -22.68 -29.40
C LEU A 839 14.35 -22.21 -30.76
N GLU A 840 13.13 -21.66 -30.77
CA GLU A 840 12.46 -21.22 -32.00
C GLU A 840 13.00 -19.89 -32.55
N ASN A 841 13.41 -18.94 -31.70
CA ASN A 841 13.76 -17.59 -32.16
C ASN A 841 15.26 -17.30 -32.30
N ASP A 842 16.15 -17.68 -31.36
CA ASP A 842 17.48 -17.04 -31.30
C ASP A 842 18.68 -17.88 -31.76
N ILE A 843 18.70 -19.20 -31.60
CA ILE A 843 19.90 -20.00 -31.98
C ILE A 843 20.06 -20.08 -33.52
N ILE A 844 18.99 -19.88 -34.27
CA ILE A 844 18.97 -20.02 -35.75
C ILE A 844 19.75 -18.88 -36.44
N HIS A 845 19.77 -17.67 -35.89
CA HIS A 845 20.45 -16.53 -36.52
C HIS A 845 21.87 -16.30 -35.98
N THR A 846 22.08 -16.38 -34.67
CA THR A 846 23.39 -16.08 -34.04
C THR A 846 24.47 -17.13 -34.35
N TYR A 847 24.10 -18.41 -34.52
CA TYR A 847 25.06 -19.48 -34.86
C TYR A 847 25.20 -19.74 -36.36
N ASN A 848 24.41 -19.07 -37.20
CA ASN A 848 24.66 -19.07 -38.64
C ASN A 848 25.83 -18.14 -39.03
N SER A 849 26.25 -17.21 -38.15
CA SER A 849 27.41 -16.35 -38.35
C SER A 849 28.71 -16.85 -37.68
N PHE A 850 28.64 -17.79 -36.73
CA PHE A 850 29.81 -18.27 -35.98
C PHE A 850 30.14 -19.76 -36.21
N ASP A 851 31.43 -20.03 -36.38
CA ASP A 851 32.08 -21.34 -36.57
C ASP A 851 32.12 -22.20 -35.28
N GLU A 852 31.20 -21.97 -34.32
CA GLU A 852 31.16 -22.62 -33.00
C GLU A 852 30.08 -23.71 -32.92
N SER A 853 30.11 -24.66 -33.86
CA SER A 853 29.11 -25.72 -34.04
C SER A 853 28.94 -26.69 -32.84
N LYS A 854 29.87 -26.72 -31.88
CA LYS A 854 29.87 -27.67 -30.75
C LYS A 854 29.05 -27.22 -29.54
N GLU A 855 29.03 -25.93 -29.22
CA GLU A 855 28.24 -25.42 -28.08
C GLU A 855 26.74 -25.44 -28.40
N ALA A 856 26.36 -25.04 -29.63
CA ALA A 856 24.99 -25.13 -30.10
C ALA A 856 24.46 -26.57 -30.06
N LEU A 857 25.28 -27.55 -30.49
CA LEU A 857 24.91 -28.97 -30.45
C LEU A 857 24.59 -29.44 -29.03
N HIS A 858 25.42 -29.09 -28.04
CA HIS A 858 25.20 -29.45 -26.64
C HIS A 858 23.86 -28.92 -26.10
N PHE A 859 23.49 -27.69 -26.46
CA PHE A 859 22.21 -27.11 -26.04
C PHE A 859 21.00 -27.79 -26.67
N TYR A 860 21.05 -28.08 -27.98
CA TYR A 860 19.96 -28.77 -28.65
C TYR A 860 19.78 -30.22 -28.14
N GLU A 861 20.86 -30.93 -27.84
CA GLU A 861 20.79 -32.28 -27.25
C GLU A 861 20.20 -32.27 -25.83
N LYS A 862 20.56 -31.27 -25.02
CA LYS A 862 19.98 -31.09 -23.68
C LYS A 862 18.51 -30.70 -23.74
N ALA A 863 18.11 -29.87 -24.70
CA ALA A 863 16.71 -29.53 -24.90
C ALA A 863 15.89 -30.74 -25.36
N LEU A 864 16.42 -31.55 -26.27
CA LEU A 864 15.78 -32.75 -26.76
C LEU A 864 15.53 -33.77 -25.62
N SER A 865 16.48 -33.94 -24.70
CA SER A 865 16.32 -34.86 -23.56
C SER A 865 15.20 -34.42 -22.59
N ILE A 866 15.02 -33.12 -22.39
CA ILE A 866 13.92 -32.54 -21.60
C ILE A 866 12.58 -32.71 -22.31
N LEU A 867 12.55 -32.52 -23.63
CA LEU A 867 11.33 -32.71 -24.43
C LEU A 867 10.93 -34.19 -24.50
N GLU A 868 11.88 -35.13 -24.39
CA GLU A 868 11.63 -36.57 -24.34
C GLU A 868 11.12 -37.06 -22.98
N SER A 869 11.47 -36.38 -21.89
CA SER A 869 10.98 -36.70 -20.53
C SER A 869 9.63 -36.08 -20.20
N SER A 870 9.16 -35.09 -20.98
CA SER A 870 7.89 -34.38 -20.72
C SER A 870 6.65 -35.17 -21.14
N THR A 871 5.63 -35.16 -20.27
CA THR A 871 4.31 -35.81 -20.47
C THR A 871 3.16 -34.81 -20.64
N SER A 872 3.46 -33.52 -20.82
CA SER A 872 2.44 -32.44 -20.80
C SER A 872 1.52 -32.46 -22.04
N PRO A 873 0.19 -32.52 -21.87
CA PRO A 873 -0.77 -32.49 -22.98
C PRO A 873 -1.15 -31.07 -23.46
N LEU A 874 -0.66 -30.02 -22.79
CA LEU A 874 -1.08 -28.62 -23.03
C LEU A 874 -0.28 -27.89 -24.12
N VAL A 875 0.80 -28.48 -24.64
CA VAL A 875 1.74 -27.85 -25.57
C VAL A 875 2.01 -28.78 -26.75
N ASP A 876 2.16 -28.24 -27.97
CA ASP A 876 2.43 -29.02 -29.19
C ASP A 876 3.90 -29.52 -29.26
N ILE A 877 4.33 -30.24 -28.22
CA ILE A 877 5.70 -30.70 -27.95
C ILE A 877 6.32 -31.42 -29.15
N ASP A 878 5.52 -32.14 -29.93
CA ASP A 878 5.98 -32.90 -31.08
C ASP A 878 6.48 -32.01 -32.22
N ASN A 879 5.85 -30.86 -32.47
CA ASN A 879 6.31 -29.91 -33.50
C ASN A 879 7.66 -29.30 -33.12
N ILE A 880 7.84 -28.94 -31.86
CA ILE A 880 9.12 -28.45 -31.34
C ILE A 880 10.19 -29.54 -31.39
N ARG A 881 9.82 -30.78 -31.05
CA ARG A 881 10.73 -31.92 -31.13
C ARG A 881 11.24 -32.14 -32.56
N ILE A 882 10.37 -32.01 -33.57
CA ILE A 882 10.75 -32.08 -34.99
C ILE A 882 11.77 -30.98 -35.33
N VAL A 883 11.51 -29.73 -34.93
CA VAL A 883 12.42 -28.60 -35.17
C VAL A 883 13.80 -28.84 -34.53
N CYS A 884 13.85 -29.30 -33.27
CA CYS A 884 15.12 -29.60 -32.60
C CYS A 884 15.92 -30.70 -33.32
N LEU A 885 15.25 -31.80 -33.70
CA LEU A 885 15.88 -32.92 -34.41
C LEU A 885 16.47 -32.48 -35.76
N ASP A 886 15.77 -31.61 -36.49
CA ASP A 886 16.21 -31.09 -37.78
C ASP A 886 17.43 -30.17 -37.68
N ARG A 887 17.51 -29.38 -36.60
CA ARG A 887 18.65 -28.50 -36.35
C ARG A 887 19.89 -29.29 -35.92
N ILE A 888 19.72 -30.28 -35.05
CA ILE A 888 20.80 -31.22 -34.69
C ILE A 888 21.35 -31.90 -35.95
N ALA A 889 20.47 -32.39 -36.82
CA ALA A 889 20.88 -32.99 -38.09
C ALA A 889 21.66 -32.03 -38.99
N THR A 890 21.23 -30.77 -39.10
CA THR A 890 21.92 -29.75 -39.91
C THR A 890 23.31 -29.45 -39.36
N ILE A 891 23.47 -29.37 -38.04
CA ILE A 891 24.78 -29.15 -37.39
C ILE A 891 25.70 -30.34 -37.65
N HIS A 892 25.20 -31.57 -37.56
CA HIS A 892 25.99 -32.76 -37.90
C HIS A 892 26.38 -32.82 -39.38
N GLN A 893 25.52 -32.38 -40.31
CA GLN A 893 25.87 -32.27 -41.74
C GLN A 893 26.99 -31.27 -42.00
N ARG A 894 26.98 -30.11 -41.31
CA ARG A 894 28.06 -29.11 -41.41
C ARG A 894 29.39 -29.61 -40.83
N ASN A 895 29.33 -30.51 -39.86
CA ASN A 895 30.49 -31.14 -39.24
C ASN A 895 30.90 -32.45 -39.95
N ASP A 896 30.44 -32.70 -41.18
CA ASP A 896 30.69 -33.91 -41.98
C ASP A 896 30.27 -35.25 -41.33
N ASN A 897 29.41 -35.22 -40.31
CA ASN A 897 28.90 -36.41 -39.62
C ASN A 897 27.50 -36.80 -40.16
N PHE A 898 27.47 -37.22 -41.42
CA PHE A 898 26.24 -37.50 -42.15
C PHE A 898 25.44 -38.71 -41.60
N GLU A 899 26.09 -39.69 -40.96
CA GLU A 899 25.39 -40.83 -40.34
C GLU A 899 24.56 -40.39 -39.13
N SER A 900 25.12 -39.54 -38.26
CA SER A 900 24.39 -39.01 -37.10
C SER A 900 23.26 -38.10 -37.56
N ALA A 901 23.51 -37.24 -38.56
CA ALA A 901 22.49 -36.39 -39.15
C ALA A 901 21.30 -37.18 -39.71
N LEU A 902 21.59 -38.29 -40.41
CA LEU A 902 20.58 -39.19 -40.94
C LEU A 902 19.72 -39.80 -39.83
N GLY A 903 20.34 -40.24 -38.73
CA GLY A 903 19.63 -40.78 -37.56
C GLY A 903 18.62 -39.78 -36.96
N TYR A 904 19.00 -38.51 -36.81
CA TYR A 904 18.11 -37.48 -36.30
C TYR A 904 16.99 -37.10 -37.28
N LEU A 905 17.25 -37.04 -38.59
CA LEU A 905 16.20 -36.81 -39.61
C LEU A 905 15.16 -37.92 -39.64
N ILE A 906 15.57 -39.19 -39.51
CA ILE A 906 14.65 -40.34 -39.45
C ILE A 906 13.80 -40.28 -38.18
N ARG A 907 14.39 -39.90 -37.03
CA ARG A 907 13.64 -39.68 -35.79
C ARG A 907 12.58 -38.59 -35.96
N GLY A 908 12.92 -37.48 -36.63
CA GLY A 908 11.98 -36.41 -36.95
C GLY A 908 10.82 -36.90 -37.84
N LEU A 909 11.14 -37.64 -38.91
CA LEU A 909 10.14 -38.22 -39.82
C LEU A 909 9.15 -39.15 -39.09
N ASN A 910 9.64 -39.98 -38.15
CA ASN A 910 8.79 -40.86 -37.35
C ASN A 910 7.82 -40.10 -36.44
N VAL A 911 8.23 -38.94 -35.90
CA VAL A 911 7.33 -38.06 -35.14
C VAL A 911 6.27 -37.46 -36.06
N MET A 912 6.66 -37.01 -37.26
CA MET A 912 5.73 -36.43 -38.24
C MET A 912 4.65 -37.43 -38.72
N GLN A 913 5.03 -38.68 -38.96
CA GLN A 913 4.11 -39.72 -39.43
C GLN A 913 3.06 -40.14 -38.38
N ARG A 914 3.33 -39.93 -37.08
CA ARG A 914 2.38 -40.25 -35.99
C ARG A 914 1.25 -39.21 -35.84
N LYS A 915 1.41 -38.01 -36.39
CA LYS A 915 0.53 -36.85 -36.13
C LYS A 915 -0.36 -36.41 -37.30
N GLU A 916 -0.44 -37.20 -38.38
CA GLU A 916 -1.18 -36.84 -39.62
C GLU A 916 -0.78 -35.45 -40.17
N ILE A 917 0.52 -35.11 -40.10
CA ILE A 917 1.05 -33.83 -40.60
C ILE A 917 0.89 -33.73 -42.13
N ILE A 918 0.76 -32.48 -42.62
CA ILE A 918 0.61 -32.12 -44.05
C ILE A 918 1.57 -32.97 -44.93
N PRO A 919 1.05 -33.74 -45.91
CA PRO A 919 1.82 -34.65 -46.76
C PRO A 919 3.07 -34.04 -47.42
N ARG A 920 3.03 -32.73 -47.72
CA ARG A 920 4.16 -31.98 -48.29
C ARG A 920 5.38 -31.94 -47.36
N ALA A 921 5.21 -31.63 -46.08
CA ALA A 921 6.33 -31.50 -45.15
C ALA A 921 7.05 -32.84 -44.96
N ILE A 922 6.29 -33.94 -44.98
CA ILE A 922 6.81 -35.31 -44.93
C ILE A 922 7.61 -35.61 -46.21
N ALA A 923 7.11 -35.24 -47.38
CA ALA A 923 7.81 -35.43 -48.65
C ALA A 923 9.12 -34.61 -48.74
N ASP A 924 9.12 -33.36 -48.27
CA ASP A 924 10.34 -32.53 -48.21
C ASP A 924 11.38 -33.12 -47.24
N LYS A 925 10.94 -33.67 -46.10
CA LYS A 925 11.81 -34.37 -45.15
C LYS A 925 12.42 -35.65 -45.74
N MET A 926 11.62 -36.44 -46.45
CA MET A 926 12.08 -37.63 -47.17
C MET A 926 13.07 -37.29 -48.30
N ARG A 927 12.86 -36.17 -49.00
CA ARG A 927 13.82 -35.65 -49.98
C ARG A 927 15.15 -35.30 -49.33
N HIS A 928 15.15 -34.64 -48.16
CA HIS A 928 16.38 -34.33 -47.43
C HIS A 928 17.11 -35.60 -46.98
N ILE A 929 16.38 -36.60 -46.48
CA ILE A 929 16.93 -37.92 -46.13
C ILE A 929 17.56 -38.60 -47.36
N GLY A 930 16.88 -38.57 -48.52
CA GLY A 930 17.41 -39.13 -49.77
C GLY A 930 18.71 -38.47 -50.22
N LEU A 931 18.81 -37.14 -50.11
CA LEU A 931 20.05 -36.40 -50.41
C LEU A 931 21.20 -36.78 -49.47
N VAL A 932 20.92 -36.99 -48.17
CA VAL A 932 21.94 -37.42 -47.21
C VAL A 932 22.40 -38.86 -47.50
N HIS A 933 21.48 -39.75 -47.87
CA HIS A 933 21.85 -41.10 -48.33
C HIS A 933 22.73 -41.07 -49.58
N MET A 934 22.45 -40.17 -50.53
CA MET A 934 23.27 -39.98 -51.72
C MET A 934 24.69 -39.51 -51.36
N THR A 935 24.83 -38.57 -50.41
CA THR A 935 26.15 -38.14 -49.92
C THR A 935 26.93 -39.25 -49.19
N LEU A 936 26.23 -40.20 -48.58
CA LEU A 936 26.82 -41.38 -47.93
C LEU A 936 27.11 -42.54 -48.91
N GLY A 937 26.79 -42.40 -50.20
CA GLY A 937 26.95 -43.46 -51.20
C GLY A 937 25.88 -44.57 -51.15
N ASN A 938 24.80 -44.37 -50.40
CA ASN A 938 23.71 -45.33 -50.23
C ASN A 938 22.60 -45.09 -51.28
N TYR A 939 22.93 -45.28 -52.56
CA TYR A 939 22.09 -44.86 -53.67
C TYR A 939 20.72 -45.56 -53.75
N ASP A 940 20.63 -46.85 -53.40
CA ASP A 940 19.35 -47.59 -53.38
C ASP A 940 18.37 -47.02 -52.33
N LEU A 941 18.88 -46.62 -51.17
CA LEU A 941 18.09 -46.01 -50.09
C LEU A 941 17.71 -44.57 -50.42
N ALA A 942 18.59 -43.83 -51.11
CA ALA A 942 18.28 -42.51 -51.64
C ALA A 942 17.12 -42.57 -52.64
N LEU A 943 17.20 -43.49 -53.61
CA LEU A 943 16.16 -43.71 -54.61
C LEU A 943 14.82 -44.12 -53.97
N THR A 944 14.87 -45.01 -52.98
CA THR A 944 13.68 -45.42 -52.22
C THR A 944 13.04 -44.24 -51.49
N SER A 945 13.84 -43.37 -50.88
CA SER A 945 13.36 -42.17 -50.17
C SER A 945 12.70 -41.17 -51.12
N PHE A 946 13.29 -40.95 -52.31
CA PHE A 946 12.71 -40.08 -53.34
C PHE A 946 11.40 -40.64 -53.92
N ASN A 947 11.34 -41.95 -54.20
CA ASN A 947 10.13 -42.59 -54.71
C ASN A 947 8.99 -42.54 -53.67
N ASN A 948 9.29 -42.72 -52.38
CA ASN A 948 8.31 -42.59 -51.32
C ASN A 948 7.80 -41.14 -51.20
N ALA A 949 8.68 -40.15 -51.31
CA ALA A 949 8.30 -38.74 -51.32
C ALA A 949 7.37 -38.40 -52.51
N LEU A 950 7.66 -38.91 -53.70
CA LEU A 950 6.82 -38.76 -54.89
C LEU A 950 5.44 -39.42 -54.70
N THR A 951 5.41 -40.65 -54.17
CA THR A 951 4.16 -41.39 -53.95
C THR A 951 3.24 -40.64 -52.99
N ILE A 952 3.78 -40.03 -51.94
CA ILE A 952 3.00 -39.20 -51.00
C ILE A 952 2.39 -38.00 -51.72
N LEU A 953 3.17 -37.27 -52.53
CA LEU A 953 2.73 -36.06 -53.23
C LEU A 953 1.79 -36.33 -54.42
N GLN A 954 1.80 -37.54 -54.97
CA GLN A 954 0.95 -37.98 -56.09
C GLN A 954 -0.33 -38.69 -55.62
N SER A 955 -0.60 -38.71 -54.31
CA SER A 955 -1.83 -39.31 -53.78
C SER A 955 -3.08 -38.50 -54.14
N ASP A 956 -4.21 -39.17 -54.38
CA ASP A 956 -5.49 -38.58 -54.81
C ASP A 956 -6.06 -37.52 -53.83
N SER A 957 -5.53 -37.45 -52.61
CA SER A 957 -5.93 -36.53 -51.55
C SER A 957 -5.29 -35.13 -51.60
N ILE A 958 -4.41 -34.86 -52.58
CA ILE A 958 -3.60 -33.63 -52.63
C ILE A 958 -3.95 -32.83 -53.89
N ASP A 959 -4.15 -31.51 -53.77
CA ASP A 959 -4.44 -30.64 -54.91
C ASP A 959 -3.22 -30.55 -55.85
N PRO A 960 -3.31 -31.10 -57.08
CA PRO A 960 -2.20 -31.11 -58.03
C PRO A 960 -1.87 -29.72 -58.59
N ASN A 961 -2.68 -28.70 -58.33
CA ASN A 961 -2.46 -27.33 -58.78
C ASN A 961 -1.79 -26.41 -57.76
N ASP A 962 -1.53 -26.88 -56.53
CA ASP A 962 -0.80 -26.13 -55.52
C ASP A 962 0.62 -25.78 -56.02
N ARG A 963 0.92 -24.48 -56.04
CA ARG A 963 2.18 -23.93 -56.55
C ARG A 963 3.39 -24.44 -55.77
N GLU A 964 3.24 -24.67 -54.48
CA GLU A 964 4.32 -25.11 -53.63
C GLU A 964 4.55 -26.63 -53.73
N ILE A 965 3.50 -27.42 -53.97
CA ILE A 965 3.61 -28.86 -54.24
C ILE A 965 4.32 -29.10 -55.57
N LYS A 966 4.00 -28.31 -56.61
CA LYS A 966 4.73 -28.33 -57.89
C LYS A 966 6.21 -28.02 -57.73
N LEU A 967 6.56 -27.10 -56.81
CA LEU A 967 7.96 -26.76 -56.52
C LEU A 967 8.68 -27.91 -55.81
N THR A 968 8.04 -28.54 -54.81
CA THR A 968 8.62 -29.70 -54.11
C THR A 968 8.78 -30.90 -55.04
N LEU A 969 7.78 -31.20 -55.89
CA LEU A 969 7.88 -32.25 -56.92
C LEU A 969 9.08 -32.03 -57.85
N ARG A 970 9.22 -30.81 -58.39
CA ARG A 970 10.36 -30.46 -59.25
C ARG A 970 11.71 -30.67 -58.56
N ARG A 971 11.83 -30.30 -57.28
CA ARG A 971 13.05 -30.49 -56.48
C ARG A 971 13.36 -31.97 -56.22
N ILE A 972 12.34 -32.84 -56.16
CA ILE A 972 12.54 -34.29 -56.01
C ILE A 972 12.96 -34.90 -57.35
N ASP A 973 12.35 -34.48 -58.46
CA ASP A 973 12.73 -34.92 -59.80
C ASP A 973 14.16 -34.50 -60.14
N GLU A 974 14.55 -33.25 -59.86
CA GLU A 974 15.93 -32.76 -60.01
C GLU A 974 16.93 -33.56 -59.17
N ALA A 975 16.56 -33.94 -57.94
CA ALA A 975 17.41 -34.76 -57.07
C ALA A 975 17.55 -36.21 -57.58
N LYS A 976 16.50 -36.75 -58.21
CA LYS A 976 16.50 -38.09 -58.80
C LYS A 976 17.29 -38.13 -60.12
N GLU A 977 17.15 -37.12 -60.97
CA GLU A 977 18.00 -36.96 -62.16
C GLU A 977 19.48 -36.81 -61.78
N ALA A 978 19.78 -36.05 -60.72
CA ALA A 978 21.14 -35.94 -60.19
C ALA A 978 21.68 -37.30 -59.71
N LEU A 979 20.86 -38.10 -59.02
CA LEU A 979 21.19 -39.46 -58.61
C LEU A 979 21.47 -40.38 -59.81
N GLU A 980 20.59 -40.38 -60.81
CA GLU A 980 20.75 -41.20 -62.03
C GLU A 980 22.01 -40.82 -62.82
N SER A 981 22.38 -39.53 -62.82
CA SER A 981 23.62 -39.05 -63.43
C SER A 981 24.88 -39.45 -62.66
N THR A 982 24.80 -39.58 -61.33
CA THR A 982 25.92 -39.97 -60.46
C THR A 982 26.09 -41.49 -60.37
N THR A 983 25.05 -42.29 -60.58
CA THR A 983 25.14 -43.76 -60.65
C THR A 983 25.54 -44.30 -62.02
N ASN A 984 25.35 -43.51 -63.09
CA ASN A 984 25.79 -43.85 -64.46
C ASN A 984 27.24 -43.42 -64.77
N ALA A 985 27.84 -42.57 -63.91
CA ALA A 985 29.25 -42.19 -63.92
C ALA A 985 30.05 -43.12 -62.99
#